data_AF-A0A7G5EAH8-F1
#
_entry.id   AF-A0A7G5EAH8-F1
#
_cell.length_a   1.000
_cell.length_b   1.000
_cell.length_c   1.000
_cell.angle_alpha   90.00
_cell.angle_beta   90.00
_cell.angle_gamma   90.00
#
_symmetry.space_group_name_H-M   'P 1'
#
loop_
_entity.id
_entity.type
_entity.pdbx_description
1 polymer ?
#
loop_
_entity_poly.entity_id
_entity_poly.type
_entity_poly.pdbx_seq_one_letter_code
_entity_poly.pdbx_strand_id
1 'polypeptide(L)'
;MNVQVSTNFRKHARKTILSIVVFAVTYVILLLLAIGITVGFTLLGLLIFTAKPMFLTAVLCLGLLATGLTILFFLLKFVFASTKVDTGHLTQIYESDEPQLFALIHEVVKEVDTSFPKKIFLSHDVNASVFYDSSFWSMFLPIKKNLQIGVGMVNAVTQQELKAILAHEFGHFSQKSMKVGSYVYHVNQIIYNMLYKNESLDNMFGKWGNISGYSAIFIGISMFIIQQIQHILKHLYEYVNLNYLALSREMEFHADEIAAHVAGSQALADSLLRLGFANHALNNVLTFYDNKFSENIRSRNIYPEHRCVMLLFAERNRYQVRNGFPQIELATLKKYDKSKLNLEDQWSSHPSDEDRVKALQKLNIVKQEANNAPAIELLANRAAVANQISDKLFAQVQYQQPPSLLEITSFSDDFESRMNKYAVDQRFNDFYDYNHPVRKGETPIFQGQSKPTFDELFADSRVDTLYELNSLKNDKYVVEAISKGELKLKSFDYDGIKYRAADAIELLKKIEDTIVDTEHKISDYNQQIHSYFAHLADTQGMCEEFERRYYDFAFFDKNYEEAQELYAHMTENTRFIFQTLPFADIEARLQDVKRREGELKKKLATLMALPGSKDELDDTLLTSLDTYINRDLIYFNVDHYNEDNLQILFNALSAYKKLLDDQHFAKKKHYLNFMLTLEEGKGQRKELS
;
A
#
# COMPACT_ATOMS: atom_id res chain seq x y z
N MET A 1 -35.23 -8.74 -8.92
CA MET A 1 -34.41 -9.61 -8.05
C MET A 1 -34.63 -9.22 -6.60
N ASN A 2 -34.86 -10.17 -5.69
CA ASN A 2 -35.10 -9.92 -4.27
C ASN A 2 -34.00 -10.59 -3.45
N VAL A 3 -32.81 -9.97 -3.39
CA VAL A 3 -31.76 -10.39 -2.45
C VAL A 3 -32.15 -9.92 -1.06
N GLN A 4 -32.17 -10.83 -0.09
CA GLN A 4 -32.53 -10.51 1.29
C GLN A 4 -31.28 -10.23 2.12
N VAL A 5 -31.32 -9.15 2.89
CA VAL A 5 -30.24 -8.84 3.84
C VAL A 5 -30.13 -9.89 4.94
N SER A 6 -28.89 -10.25 5.30
CA SER A 6 -28.57 -11.22 6.33
C SER A 6 -29.07 -10.79 7.74
N THR A 7 -29.17 -11.75 8.66
CA THR A 7 -29.50 -11.46 10.07
C THR A 7 -28.41 -10.62 10.74
N ASN A 8 -27.14 -10.88 10.40
CA ASN A 8 -25.99 -10.11 10.87
C ASN A 8 -26.04 -8.66 10.34
N PHE A 9 -26.36 -8.47 9.07
CA PHE A 9 -26.57 -7.13 8.48
C PHE A 9 -27.58 -6.33 9.31
N ARG A 10 -28.76 -6.91 9.58
CA ARG A 10 -29.81 -6.22 10.37
C ARG A 10 -29.35 -5.90 11.79
N LYS A 11 -28.60 -6.80 12.42
CA LYS A 11 -28.05 -6.62 13.77
C LYS A 11 -27.03 -5.47 13.80
N HIS A 12 -26.07 -5.48 12.88
CA HIS A 12 -25.04 -4.44 12.81
C HIS A 12 -25.62 -3.09 12.38
N ALA A 13 -26.54 -3.05 11.41
CA ALA A 13 -27.25 -1.84 11.02
C ALA A 13 -27.97 -1.17 12.20
N ARG A 14 -28.70 -1.95 13.02
CA ARG A 14 -29.35 -1.43 14.23
C ARG A 14 -28.37 -0.86 15.23
N LYS A 15 -27.24 -1.56 15.49
CA LYS A 15 -26.19 -1.06 16.38
C LYS A 15 -25.59 0.25 15.87
N THR A 16 -25.29 0.33 14.58
CA THR A 16 -24.68 1.54 14.01
C THR A 16 -25.66 2.71 14.01
N ILE A 17 -26.93 2.50 13.68
CA ILE A 17 -27.97 3.54 13.81
C ILE A 17 -28.06 4.04 15.26
N LEU A 18 -28.10 3.13 16.24
CA LEU A 18 -28.14 3.52 17.65
C LEU A 18 -26.92 4.36 18.03
N SER A 19 -25.72 3.97 17.57
CA SER A 19 -24.49 4.74 17.82
C SER A 19 -24.52 6.12 17.17
N ILE A 20 -25.08 6.26 15.96
CA ILE A 20 -25.29 7.55 15.28
C ILE A 20 -26.28 8.42 16.05
N VAL A 21 -27.37 7.84 16.57
CA VAL A 21 -28.34 8.58 17.39
C VAL A 21 -27.70 9.08 18.68
N VAL A 22 -26.89 8.26 19.36
CA VAL A 22 -26.12 8.68 20.53
C VAL A 22 -25.17 9.82 20.18
N PHE A 23 -24.44 9.72 19.07
CA PHE A 23 -23.56 10.79 18.59
C PHE A 23 -24.34 12.10 18.38
N ALA A 24 -25.47 12.05 17.67
CA ALA A 24 -26.31 13.21 17.38
C ALA A 24 -26.87 13.86 18.65
N VAL A 25 -27.38 13.06 19.59
CA VAL A 25 -27.90 13.56 20.88
C VAL A 25 -26.79 14.22 21.68
N THR A 26 -25.61 13.60 21.78
CA THR A 26 -24.48 14.21 22.50
C THR A 26 -24.03 15.50 21.83
N TYR A 27 -24.00 15.55 20.49
CA TYR A 27 -23.66 16.78 19.77
C TYR A 27 -24.64 17.91 20.08
N VAL A 28 -25.95 17.63 20.13
CA VAL A 28 -26.97 18.61 20.53
C VAL A 28 -26.77 19.07 21.98
N ILE A 29 -26.46 18.15 22.91
CA ILE A 29 -26.16 18.50 24.30
C ILE A 29 -24.93 19.43 24.37
N LEU A 30 -23.87 19.12 23.64
CA LEU A 30 -22.65 19.95 23.59
C LEU A 30 -22.95 21.34 23.03
N LEU A 31 -23.82 21.45 22.02
CA LEU A 31 -24.26 22.73 21.46
C LEU A 31 -25.06 23.54 22.49
N LEU A 32 -26.00 22.92 23.19
CA LEU A 32 -26.77 23.58 24.25
C LEU A 32 -25.86 24.03 25.40
N LEU A 33 -24.87 23.21 25.79
CA LEU A 33 -23.87 23.58 26.79
C LEU A 33 -23.02 24.76 26.32
N ALA A 34 -22.59 24.81 25.06
CA ALA A 34 -21.85 25.95 24.52
C ALA A 34 -22.67 27.25 24.51
N ILE A 35 -23.95 27.17 24.18
CA ILE A 35 -24.89 28.30 24.30
C ILE A 35 -24.99 28.74 25.77
N GLY A 36 -25.16 27.80 26.70
CA GLY A 36 -25.23 28.07 28.13
C GLY A 36 -23.96 28.72 28.67
N ILE A 37 -22.77 28.23 28.27
CA ILE A 37 -21.47 28.83 28.60
C ILE A 37 -21.38 30.25 28.07
N THR A 38 -21.80 30.49 26.83
CA THR A 38 -21.78 31.82 26.21
C THR A 38 -22.64 32.82 26.98
N VAL A 39 -23.87 32.43 27.31
CA VAL A 39 -24.79 33.27 28.10
C VAL A 39 -24.23 33.49 29.50
N GLY A 40 -23.77 32.44 30.18
CA GLY A 40 -23.22 32.52 31.54
C GLY A 40 -21.98 33.39 31.62
N PHE A 41 -21.05 33.26 30.67
CA PHE A 41 -19.84 34.08 30.59
C PHE A 41 -20.14 35.54 30.29
N THR A 42 -21.13 35.80 29.43
CA THR A 42 -21.58 37.17 29.14
C THR A 42 -22.19 37.82 30.38
N LEU A 43 -23.09 37.12 31.08
CA LEU A 43 -23.71 37.63 32.32
C LEU A 43 -22.68 37.85 33.43
N LEU A 44 -21.76 36.91 33.61
CA LEU A 44 -20.67 37.03 34.59
C LEU A 44 -19.75 38.22 34.29
N GLY A 45 -19.37 38.38 33.02
CA GLY A 45 -18.57 39.51 32.56
C GLY A 45 -19.25 40.85 32.82
N LEU A 46 -20.54 40.96 32.48
CA LEU A 46 -21.34 42.17 32.73
C LEU A 46 -21.48 42.46 34.23
N LEU A 47 -21.74 41.46 35.07
CA LEU A 47 -21.83 41.63 36.53
C LEU A 47 -20.51 42.16 37.11
N ILE A 48 -19.37 41.58 36.73
CA ILE A 48 -18.05 42.02 37.20
C ILE A 48 -17.75 43.45 36.74
N PHE A 49 -18.08 43.78 35.49
CA PHE A 49 -17.88 45.12 34.94
C PHE A 49 -18.76 46.18 35.62
N THR A 50 -20.06 45.89 35.79
CA THR A 50 -21.00 46.83 36.45
C THR A 50 -20.67 47.03 37.93
N ALA A 51 -20.16 46.00 38.63
CA ALA A 51 -19.76 46.12 40.03
C ALA A 51 -18.53 47.02 40.23
N LYS A 52 -17.57 46.99 39.28
CA LYS A 52 -16.36 47.84 39.30
C LYS A 52 -15.93 48.21 37.88
N PRO A 53 -16.44 49.30 37.29
CA PRO A 53 -16.13 49.66 35.90
C PRO A 53 -14.70 50.20 35.79
N MET A 54 -13.78 49.37 35.29
CA MET A 54 -12.36 49.68 35.11
C MET A 54 -11.82 48.95 33.87
N PHE A 55 -10.65 49.35 33.38
CA PHE A 55 -10.03 48.74 32.19
C PHE A 55 -9.92 47.21 32.31
N LEU A 56 -9.45 46.69 33.46
CA LEU A 56 -9.27 45.25 33.65
C LEU A 56 -10.60 44.46 33.66
N THR A 57 -11.67 45.02 34.24
CA THR A 57 -12.99 44.38 34.25
C THR A 57 -13.68 44.45 32.89
N ALA A 58 -13.39 45.48 32.09
CA ALA A 58 -13.81 45.55 30.68
C ALA A 58 -13.11 44.47 29.84
N VAL A 59 -11.78 44.32 29.99
CA VAL A 59 -11.01 43.26 29.34
C VAL A 59 -11.53 41.88 29.72
N LEU A 60 -11.86 41.66 31.00
CA LEU A 60 -12.41 40.39 31.46
C LEU A 60 -13.81 40.10 30.91
N CYS A 61 -14.67 41.12 30.85
CA CYS A 61 -16.00 40.99 30.24
C CYS A 61 -15.91 40.62 28.75
N LEU A 62 -15.06 41.31 28.00
CA LEU A 62 -14.86 41.04 26.57
C LEU A 62 -14.18 39.69 26.34
N GLY A 63 -13.21 39.32 27.17
CA GLY A 63 -12.53 38.03 27.12
C GLY A 63 -13.48 36.85 27.34
N LEU A 64 -14.33 36.91 28.37
CA LEU A 64 -15.33 35.89 28.66
C LEU A 64 -16.37 35.75 27.53
N LEU A 65 -16.86 36.87 27.00
CA LEU A 65 -17.75 36.86 25.83
C LEU A 65 -17.05 36.21 24.62
N ALA A 66 -15.82 36.60 24.32
CA ALA A 66 -15.04 36.06 23.21
C ALA A 66 -14.81 34.54 23.37
N THR A 67 -14.52 34.06 24.58
CA THR A 67 -14.41 32.61 24.87
C THR A 67 -15.71 31.88 24.55
N GLY A 68 -16.84 32.37 25.05
CA GLY A 68 -18.16 31.75 24.77
C GLY A 68 -18.47 31.70 23.28
N LEU A 69 -18.32 32.83 22.59
CA LEU A 69 -18.53 32.92 21.14
C LEU A 69 -17.59 32.01 20.35
N THR A 70 -16.34 31.87 20.78
CA THR A 70 -15.36 30.99 20.13
C THR A 70 -15.77 29.51 20.22
N ILE A 71 -16.21 29.06 21.39
CA ILE A 71 -16.67 27.67 21.60
C ILE A 71 -17.95 27.41 20.78
N LEU A 72 -18.89 28.37 20.81
CA LEU A 72 -20.14 28.27 20.04
C LEU A 72 -19.86 28.24 18.53
N PHE A 73 -18.98 29.12 18.06
CA PHE A 73 -18.53 29.15 16.66
C PHE A 73 -17.88 27.83 16.25
N PHE A 74 -17.03 27.26 17.10
CA PHE A 74 -16.39 25.96 16.84
C PHE A 74 -17.39 24.83 16.62
N LEU A 75 -18.52 24.79 17.35
CA LEU A 75 -19.56 23.79 17.10
C LEU A 75 -20.40 24.14 15.87
N LEU A 76 -20.82 25.41 15.72
CA LEU A 76 -21.69 25.84 14.63
C LEU A 76 -21.03 25.73 13.25
N LYS A 77 -19.70 25.93 13.14
CA LYS A 77 -19.01 25.86 11.85
C LYS A 77 -19.21 24.49 11.17
N PHE A 78 -19.39 23.42 11.94
CA PHE A 78 -19.62 22.08 11.40
C PHE A 78 -20.94 21.97 10.64
N VAL A 79 -21.97 22.71 11.08
CA VAL A 79 -23.28 22.77 10.39
C VAL A 79 -23.16 23.41 9.01
N PHE A 80 -22.16 24.28 8.82
CA PHE A 80 -21.87 24.97 7.56
C PHE A 80 -20.72 24.34 6.77
N ALA A 81 -20.09 23.30 7.30
CA ALA A 81 -18.98 22.64 6.63
C ALA A 81 -19.47 21.84 5.41
N SER A 82 -18.71 21.93 4.32
CA SER A 82 -18.88 21.12 3.13
C SER A 82 -17.53 20.65 2.65
N THR A 83 -17.43 19.38 2.28
CA THR A 83 -16.25 18.77 1.68
C THR A 83 -16.57 18.46 0.23
N LYS A 84 -15.82 19.09 -0.68
CA LYS A 84 -15.86 18.78 -2.11
C LYS A 84 -14.72 17.84 -2.45
N VAL A 85 -15.01 16.86 -3.29
CA VAL A 85 -13.97 15.97 -3.82
C VAL A 85 -13.23 16.73 -4.92
N ASP A 86 -11.90 16.73 -4.87
CA ASP A 86 -11.10 17.29 -5.96
C ASP A 86 -11.20 16.38 -7.18
N THR A 87 -11.77 16.91 -8.27
CA THR A 87 -11.90 16.21 -9.55
C THR A 87 -10.89 16.70 -10.58
N GLY A 88 -9.88 17.49 -10.18
CA GLY A 88 -8.89 18.09 -11.08
C GLY A 88 -8.15 17.06 -11.93
N HIS A 89 -7.86 15.88 -11.36
CA HIS A 89 -7.21 14.75 -12.03
C HIS A 89 -8.16 13.89 -12.88
N LEU A 90 -9.49 14.05 -12.75
CA LEU A 90 -10.50 13.21 -13.41
C LEU A 90 -11.01 13.80 -14.73
N THR A 91 -11.35 12.97 -15.71
CA THR A 91 -11.92 13.41 -17.00
C THR A 91 -13.41 13.10 -17.04
N GLN A 92 -14.27 14.12 -17.03
CA GLN A 92 -15.72 13.91 -17.13
C GLN A 92 -16.08 13.49 -18.56
N ILE A 93 -16.92 12.46 -18.70
CA ILE A 93 -17.44 11.97 -19.98
C ILE A 93 -18.96 12.13 -20.07
N TYR A 94 -19.47 12.15 -21.31
CA TYR A 94 -20.91 12.26 -21.60
C TYR A 94 -21.38 11.12 -22.50
N GLU A 95 -22.68 10.84 -22.47
CA GLU A 95 -23.30 9.75 -23.24
C GLU A 95 -23.10 9.90 -24.75
N SER A 96 -23.04 11.14 -25.25
CA SER A 96 -22.74 11.43 -26.65
C SER A 96 -21.35 10.96 -27.08
N ASP A 97 -20.41 10.93 -26.13
CA ASP A 97 -19.00 10.64 -26.38
C ASP A 97 -18.75 9.14 -26.24
N GLU A 98 -19.40 8.49 -25.26
CA GLU A 98 -19.18 7.07 -24.90
C GLU A 98 -20.49 6.26 -24.84
N PRO A 99 -21.24 6.12 -25.96
CA PRO A 99 -22.60 5.57 -25.95
C PRO A 99 -22.67 4.11 -25.50
N GLN A 100 -21.68 3.28 -25.84
CA GLN A 100 -21.69 1.85 -25.48
C GLN A 100 -21.44 1.64 -23.99
N LEU A 101 -20.49 2.40 -23.40
CA LEU A 101 -20.26 2.39 -21.96
C LEU A 101 -21.49 2.86 -21.19
N PHE A 102 -22.13 3.94 -21.64
CA PHE A 102 -23.37 4.44 -21.01
C PHE A 102 -24.52 3.45 -21.14
N ALA A 103 -24.66 2.74 -22.26
CA ALA A 103 -25.66 1.68 -22.43
C ALA A 103 -25.47 0.55 -21.40
N LEU A 104 -24.23 0.10 -21.20
CA LEU A 104 -23.91 -0.88 -20.15
C LEU A 104 -24.28 -0.34 -18.76
N ILE A 105 -23.92 0.91 -18.45
CA ILE A 105 -24.27 1.52 -17.15
C ILE A 105 -25.79 1.59 -16.96
N HIS A 106 -26.54 1.97 -17.99
CA HIS A 106 -28.02 1.98 -17.95
C HIS A 106 -28.60 0.60 -17.68
N GLU A 107 -28.07 -0.43 -18.32
CA GLU A 107 -28.45 -1.83 -18.10
C GLU A 107 -28.23 -2.23 -16.63
N VAL A 108 -27.03 -2.00 -16.09
CA VAL A 108 -26.72 -2.35 -14.69
C VAL A 108 -27.58 -1.56 -13.71
N VAL A 109 -27.76 -0.24 -13.92
CA VAL A 109 -28.62 0.60 -13.06
C VAL A 109 -30.05 0.08 -13.02
N LYS A 110 -30.58 -0.36 -14.17
CA LYS A 110 -31.92 -0.94 -14.28
C LYS A 110 -32.02 -2.30 -13.58
N GLU A 111 -31.03 -3.17 -13.74
CA GLU A 111 -31.02 -4.50 -13.11
C GLU A 111 -30.86 -4.44 -11.58
N VAL A 112 -29.99 -3.56 -11.09
CA VAL A 112 -29.70 -3.37 -9.65
C VAL A 112 -30.80 -2.58 -8.93
N ASP A 113 -31.65 -1.86 -9.68
CA ASP A 113 -32.71 -0.98 -9.18
C ASP A 113 -32.14 0.17 -8.33
N THR A 114 -31.32 1.00 -8.98
CA THR A 114 -30.70 2.19 -8.38
C THR A 114 -30.90 3.44 -9.24
N SER A 115 -30.43 4.60 -8.76
CA SER A 115 -30.45 5.86 -9.53
C SER A 115 -29.22 6.00 -10.41
N PHE A 116 -29.40 6.51 -11.63
CA PHE A 116 -28.29 6.81 -12.53
C PHE A 116 -27.33 7.86 -11.93
N PRO A 117 -26.00 7.71 -12.11
CA PRO A 117 -25.03 8.69 -11.60
C PRO A 117 -25.25 10.09 -12.16
N LYS A 118 -24.97 11.12 -11.36
CA LYS A 118 -25.06 12.54 -11.77
C LYS A 118 -24.00 12.90 -12.79
N LYS A 119 -22.78 12.40 -12.59
CA LYS A 119 -21.61 12.60 -13.45
C LYS A 119 -20.81 11.31 -13.49
N ILE A 120 -20.21 11.04 -14.65
CA ILE A 120 -19.31 9.90 -14.86
C ILE A 120 -17.95 10.46 -15.24
N PHE A 121 -16.92 9.93 -14.61
CA PHE A 121 -15.53 10.35 -14.75
C PHE A 121 -14.66 9.16 -15.11
N LEU A 122 -13.63 9.42 -15.93
CA LEU A 122 -12.54 8.51 -16.21
C LEU A 122 -11.29 8.91 -15.41
N SER A 123 -10.57 7.93 -14.88
CA SER A 123 -9.24 8.09 -14.26
C SER A 123 -8.24 7.11 -14.85
N HIS A 124 -6.96 7.23 -14.50
CA HIS A 124 -5.94 6.28 -14.97
C HIS A 124 -5.94 4.94 -14.21
N ASP A 125 -6.59 4.89 -13.05
CA ASP A 125 -6.45 3.82 -12.05
C ASP A 125 -6.99 2.44 -12.52
N VAL A 126 -6.62 1.41 -11.76
CA VAL A 126 -7.25 0.09 -11.80
C VAL A 126 -8.33 0.00 -10.71
N ASN A 127 -9.33 0.86 -10.80
CA ASN A 127 -10.43 0.90 -9.82
C ASN A 127 -11.74 1.43 -10.42
N ALA A 128 -12.87 1.13 -9.79
CA ALA A 128 -14.13 1.84 -9.95
C ALA A 128 -14.61 2.30 -8.58
N SER A 129 -15.20 3.49 -8.51
CA SER A 129 -15.76 3.95 -7.24
C SER A 129 -16.91 4.92 -7.44
N VAL A 130 -17.80 4.95 -6.46
CA VAL A 130 -18.88 5.93 -6.39
C VAL A 130 -18.55 6.96 -5.29
N PHE A 131 -18.48 8.23 -5.67
CA PHE A 131 -18.16 9.33 -4.76
C PHE A 131 -19.19 10.45 -4.83
N TYR A 132 -19.15 11.35 -3.86
CA TYR A 132 -20.08 12.47 -3.77
C TYR A 132 -19.50 13.60 -2.92
N ASP A 133 -19.99 14.81 -3.15
CA ASP A 133 -19.75 15.92 -2.24
C ASP A 133 -20.55 15.72 -0.97
N SER A 134 -19.95 16.02 0.18
CA SER A 134 -20.60 15.84 1.48
C SER A 134 -20.75 17.17 2.21
N SER A 135 -21.89 17.35 2.85
CA SER A 135 -22.16 18.48 3.75
C SER A 135 -22.87 17.96 4.99
N PHE A 136 -22.90 18.76 6.06
CA PHE A 136 -23.68 18.41 7.26
C PHE A 136 -25.14 18.04 6.94
N TRP A 137 -25.79 18.80 6.05
CA TRP A 137 -27.16 18.56 5.63
C TRP A 137 -27.37 17.27 4.82
N SER A 138 -26.29 16.70 4.29
CA SER A 138 -26.32 15.42 3.58
C SER A 138 -26.65 14.23 4.51
N MET A 139 -26.62 14.42 5.83
CA MET A 139 -27.16 13.44 6.79
C MET A 139 -28.69 13.34 6.78
N PHE A 140 -29.38 14.33 6.21
CA PHE A 140 -30.86 14.43 6.23
C PHE A 140 -31.47 14.47 4.83
N LEU A 141 -30.69 14.81 3.81
CA LEU A 141 -31.15 14.97 2.43
C LEU A 141 -30.51 13.92 1.50
N PRO A 142 -31.21 13.47 0.44
CA PRO A 142 -30.64 12.55 -0.55
C PRO A 142 -29.43 13.16 -1.27
N ILE A 143 -28.37 12.39 -1.43
CA ILE A 143 -27.13 12.81 -2.11
C ILE A 143 -27.11 12.27 -3.54
N LYS A 144 -26.81 13.14 -4.50
CA LYS A 144 -26.53 12.72 -5.88
C LYS A 144 -25.09 12.25 -5.99
N LYS A 145 -24.89 11.06 -6.55
CA LYS A 145 -23.61 10.36 -6.61
C LYS A 145 -22.94 10.54 -7.97
N ASN A 146 -21.62 10.57 -7.99
CA ASN A 146 -20.80 10.53 -9.19
C ASN A 146 -20.13 9.14 -9.28
N LEU A 147 -19.83 8.71 -10.50
CA LEU A 147 -19.12 7.46 -10.77
C LEU A 147 -17.74 7.77 -11.33
N GLN A 148 -16.71 7.12 -10.81
CA GLN A 148 -15.37 7.09 -11.37
C GLN A 148 -15.11 5.69 -11.93
N ILE A 149 -14.63 5.64 -13.17
CA ILE A 149 -14.23 4.40 -13.86
C ILE A 149 -12.77 4.56 -14.26
N GLY A 150 -11.90 3.76 -13.68
CA GLY A 150 -10.49 3.72 -14.04
C GLY A 150 -10.30 3.02 -15.38
N VAL A 151 -9.61 3.68 -16.33
CA VAL A 151 -9.33 3.10 -17.65
C VAL A 151 -8.32 1.96 -17.53
N GLY A 152 -7.45 1.96 -16.52
CA GLY A 152 -6.57 0.82 -16.20
C GLY A 152 -7.37 -0.44 -15.85
N MET A 153 -8.48 -0.28 -15.12
CA MET A 153 -9.42 -1.39 -14.85
C MET A 153 -10.10 -1.87 -16.12
N VAL A 154 -10.66 -0.94 -16.91
CA VAL A 154 -11.34 -1.25 -18.18
C VAL A 154 -10.39 -1.96 -19.18
N ASN A 155 -9.10 -1.65 -19.15
CA ASN A 155 -8.07 -2.30 -19.95
C ASN A 155 -7.73 -3.73 -19.50
N ALA A 156 -8.08 -4.10 -18.26
CA ALA A 156 -7.68 -5.34 -17.60
C ALA A 156 -8.82 -6.37 -17.44
N VAL A 157 -10.04 -6.02 -17.84
CA VAL A 157 -11.24 -6.86 -17.66
C VAL A 157 -12.04 -7.03 -18.95
N THR A 158 -12.86 -8.07 -18.98
CA THR A 158 -13.89 -8.30 -20.00
C THR A 158 -15.13 -7.44 -19.74
N GLN A 159 -16.00 -7.27 -20.73
CA GLN A 159 -17.26 -6.54 -20.58
C GLN A 159 -18.16 -7.15 -19.49
N GLN A 160 -18.20 -8.48 -19.37
CA GLN A 160 -18.95 -9.18 -18.32
C GLN A 160 -18.38 -8.91 -16.92
N GLU A 161 -17.06 -8.91 -16.77
CA GLU A 161 -16.39 -8.56 -15.51
C GLU A 161 -16.59 -7.09 -15.16
N LEU A 162 -16.54 -6.17 -16.14
CA LEU A 162 -16.89 -4.76 -15.93
C LEU A 162 -18.35 -4.62 -15.48
N LYS A 163 -19.28 -5.36 -16.10
CA LYS A 163 -20.68 -5.41 -15.67
C LYS A 163 -20.80 -5.86 -14.21
N ALA A 164 -20.03 -6.88 -13.80
CA ALA A 164 -19.99 -7.38 -12.44
C ALA A 164 -19.47 -6.32 -11.44
N ILE A 165 -18.36 -5.65 -11.77
CA ILE A 165 -17.77 -4.59 -10.95
C ILE A 165 -18.76 -3.43 -10.79
N LEU A 166 -19.35 -2.94 -11.88
CA LEU A 166 -20.35 -1.87 -11.82
C LEU A 166 -21.61 -2.29 -11.04
N ALA A 167 -22.02 -3.55 -11.15
CA ALA A 167 -23.14 -4.08 -10.39
C ALA A 167 -22.84 -4.16 -8.89
N HIS A 168 -21.59 -4.46 -8.51
CA HIS A 168 -21.12 -4.41 -7.13
C HIS A 168 -21.16 -2.96 -6.61
N GLU A 169 -20.54 -2.02 -7.33
CA GLU A 169 -20.53 -0.60 -6.96
C GLU A 169 -21.94 -0.02 -6.79
N PHE A 170 -22.85 -0.37 -7.71
CA PHE A 170 -24.26 0.03 -7.61
C PHE A 170 -25.04 -0.75 -6.56
N GLY A 171 -24.61 -1.98 -6.24
CA GLY A 171 -25.18 -2.85 -5.23
C GLY A 171 -25.19 -2.20 -3.84
N HIS A 172 -24.11 -1.48 -3.49
CA HIS A 172 -24.02 -0.65 -2.28
C HIS A 172 -25.14 0.38 -2.14
N PHE A 173 -25.79 0.74 -3.25
CA PHE A 173 -26.82 1.76 -3.31
C PHE A 173 -28.19 1.24 -3.74
N SER A 174 -28.37 -0.09 -3.84
CA SER A 174 -29.66 -0.67 -4.23
C SER A 174 -30.78 -0.22 -3.28
N GLN A 175 -31.88 0.27 -3.87
CA GLN A 175 -32.96 0.89 -3.09
C GLN A 175 -33.75 -0.11 -2.24
N LYS A 176 -33.78 -1.39 -2.64
CA LYS A 176 -34.58 -2.43 -1.99
C LYS A 176 -33.94 -3.02 -0.75
N SER A 177 -32.62 -3.22 -0.77
CA SER A 177 -31.89 -3.93 0.28
C SER A 177 -30.86 -3.09 1.02
N MET A 178 -30.17 -2.14 0.35
CA MET A 178 -29.02 -1.41 0.89
C MET A 178 -29.27 0.01 1.39
N LYS A 179 -30.51 0.51 1.33
CA LYS A 179 -30.87 1.88 1.75
C LYS A 179 -30.34 2.27 3.14
N VAL A 180 -30.43 1.34 4.11
CA VAL A 180 -29.96 1.58 5.48
C VAL A 180 -28.43 1.57 5.56
N GLY A 181 -27.77 0.62 4.88
CA GLY A 181 -26.31 0.54 4.85
C GLY A 181 -25.68 1.78 4.22
N SER A 182 -26.17 2.17 3.04
CA SER A 182 -25.75 3.39 2.33
C SER A 182 -25.95 4.65 3.18
N TYR A 183 -27.07 4.77 3.90
CA TYR A 183 -27.29 5.90 4.83
C TYR A 183 -26.22 5.94 5.93
N VAL A 184 -25.99 4.81 6.59
CA VAL A 184 -25.02 4.71 7.68
C VAL A 184 -23.61 5.02 7.18
N TYR A 185 -23.22 4.52 6.00
CA TYR A 185 -21.95 4.84 5.35
C TYR A 185 -21.78 6.36 5.16
N HIS A 186 -22.80 7.02 4.60
CA HIS A 186 -22.78 8.46 4.35
C HIS A 186 -22.63 9.26 5.65
N VAL A 187 -23.39 8.91 6.69
CA VAL A 187 -23.31 9.61 7.98
C VAL A 187 -21.94 9.39 8.65
N ASN A 188 -21.41 8.16 8.61
CA ASN A 188 -20.08 7.87 9.18
C ASN A 188 -18.98 8.72 8.51
N GLN A 189 -19.00 8.82 7.18
CA GLN A 189 -18.07 9.66 6.41
C GLN A 189 -18.20 11.15 6.73
N ILE A 190 -19.43 11.66 6.91
CA ILE A 190 -19.65 13.07 7.28
C ILE A 190 -19.10 13.35 8.69
N ILE A 191 -19.35 12.45 9.65
CA ILE A 191 -18.80 12.59 11.02
C ILE A 191 -17.26 12.57 10.96
N TYR A 192 -16.67 11.67 10.17
CA TYR A 192 -15.21 11.63 9.99
C TYR A 192 -14.66 12.94 9.42
N ASN A 193 -15.21 13.41 8.29
CA ASN A 193 -14.75 14.65 7.65
C ASN A 193 -14.89 15.86 8.59
N MET A 194 -15.98 15.91 9.37
CA MET A 194 -16.21 16.95 10.39
C MET A 194 -15.12 16.97 11.46
N LEU A 195 -14.65 15.80 11.91
CA LEU A 195 -13.70 15.70 13.02
C LEU A 195 -12.23 15.80 12.58
N TYR A 196 -11.89 15.29 11.39
CA TYR A 196 -10.49 15.11 10.97
C TYR A 196 -10.05 16.01 9.80
N LYS A 197 -10.95 16.40 8.88
CA LYS A 197 -10.59 17.30 7.74
C LYS A 197 -10.82 18.77 8.09
N ASN A 198 -10.33 19.22 9.25
CA ASN A 198 -10.65 20.51 9.84
C ASN A 198 -9.49 21.50 9.81
N GLU A 199 -8.98 21.83 8.62
CA GLU A 199 -7.86 22.77 8.39
C GLU A 199 -8.08 24.14 9.05
N SER A 200 -9.35 24.54 9.25
CA SER A 200 -9.68 25.83 9.87
C SER A 200 -9.18 25.94 11.32
N LEU A 201 -9.02 24.82 12.01
CA LEU A 201 -8.73 24.80 13.45
C LEU A 201 -7.23 24.87 13.71
N ASP A 202 -6.44 24.11 12.95
CA ASP A 202 -4.98 24.19 12.97
C ASP A 202 -4.52 25.58 12.55
N ASN A 203 -5.17 26.16 11.53
CA ASN A 203 -4.94 27.55 11.11
C ASN A 203 -5.33 28.58 12.18
N MET A 204 -6.37 28.32 12.99
CA MET A 204 -6.75 29.19 14.11
C MET A 204 -5.74 29.10 15.26
N PHE A 205 -5.32 27.88 15.63
CA PHE A 205 -4.32 27.67 16.67
C PHE A 205 -2.95 28.25 16.29
N GLY A 206 -2.51 28.09 15.04
CA GLY A 206 -1.26 28.68 14.55
C GLY A 206 -1.26 30.22 14.63
N LYS A 207 -2.39 30.87 14.34
CA LYS A 207 -2.53 32.33 14.48
C LYS A 207 -2.57 32.81 15.94
N TRP A 208 -3.00 31.95 16.86
CA TRP A 208 -3.17 32.31 18.28
C TRP A 208 -1.94 31.98 19.14
N GLY A 209 -1.04 31.12 18.67
CA GLY A 209 0.20 30.78 19.37
C GLY A 209 1.14 31.97 19.63
N ASN A 210 1.00 33.06 18.87
CA ASN A 210 1.81 34.28 19.00
C ASN A 210 1.12 35.40 19.82
N ILE A 211 -0.07 35.16 20.36
CA ILE A 211 -0.82 36.18 21.11
C ILE A 211 -0.36 36.21 22.57
N SER A 212 0.20 37.33 23.02
CA SER A 212 0.61 37.58 24.40
C SER A 212 -0.29 38.61 25.10
N GLY A 213 -0.22 38.67 26.43
CA GLY A 213 -0.99 39.60 27.26
C GLY A 213 -2.31 39.04 27.79
N TYR A 214 -3.24 39.92 28.17
CA TYR A 214 -4.48 39.55 28.89
C TYR A 214 -5.42 38.61 28.09
N SER A 215 -5.33 38.59 26.76
CA SER A 215 -6.12 37.72 25.88
C SER A 215 -5.68 36.25 25.92
N ALA A 216 -4.43 35.97 26.28
CA ALA A 216 -3.88 34.60 26.27
C ALA A 216 -4.63 33.64 27.21
N ILE A 217 -5.10 34.14 28.36
CA ILE A 217 -5.86 33.35 29.34
C ILE A 217 -7.19 32.89 28.75
N PHE A 218 -7.93 33.78 28.08
CA PHE A 218 -9.23 33.48 27.46
C PHE A 218 -9.11 32.54 26.26
N ILE A 219 -8.05 32.70 25.48
CA ILE A 219 -7.70 31.77 24.40
C ILE A 219 -7.38 30.39 25.00
N GLY A 220 -6.54 30.33 26.04
CA GLY A 220 -6.22 29.09 26.76
C GLY A 220 -7.45 28.32 27.26
N ILE A 221 -8.41 29.03 27.88
CA ILE A 221 -9.68 28.44 28.33
C ILE A 221 -10.50 27.92 27.14
N SER A 222 -10.60 28.70 26.06
CA SER A 222 -11.32 28.30 24.84
C SER A 222 -10.72 27.04 24.24
N MET A 223 -9.39 26.99 24.13
CA MET A 223 -8.65 25.85 23.58
C MET A 223 -8.86 24.59 24.43
N PHE A 224 -8.76 24.71 25.75
CA PHE A 224 -9.00 23.59 26.66
C PHE A 224 -10.41 23.01 26.47
N ILE A 225 -11.46 23.86 26.46
CA ILE A 225 -12.84 23.40 26.29
C ILE A 225 -13.04 22.74 24.91
N ILE A 226 -12.49 23.35 23.85
CA ILE A 226 -12.56 22.80 22.49
C ILE A 226 -11.87 21.43 22.41
N GLN A 227 -10.70 21.27 23.03
CA GLN A 227 -9.99 19.98 23.08
C GLN A 227 -10.82 18.91 23.81
N GLN A 228 -11.48 19.26 24.92
CA GLN A 228 -12.37 18.33 25.61
C GLN A 228 -13.59 17.92 24.75
N ILE A 229 -14.20 18.88 24.06
CA ILE A 229 -15.30 18.61 23.10
C ILE A 229 -14.81 17.66 22.00
N GLN A 230 -13.64 17.94 21.41
CA GLN A 230 -13.06 17.09 20.36
C GLN A 230 -12.78 15.68 20.86
N HIS A 231 -12.25 15.54 22.08
CA HIS A 231 -11.97 14.24 22.69
C HIS A 231 -13.25 13.41 22.85
N ILE A 232 -14.33 14.03 23.35
CA ILE A 232 -15.64 13.39 23.47
C ILE A 232 -16.16 12.95 22.09
N LEU A 233 -16.14 13.84 21.09
CA LEU A 233 -16.65 13.53 19.76
C LEU A 233 -15.81 12.45 19.05
N LYS A 234 -14.48 12.45 19.20
CA LYS A 234 -13.59 11.43 18.64
C LYS A 234 -13.86 10.05 19.25
N HIS A 235 -14.01 9.97 20.58
CA HIS A 235 -14.36 8.70 21.22
C HIS A 235 -15.73 8.16 20.82
N LEU A 236 -16.73 9.03 20.66
CA LEU A 236 -18.02 8.61 20.13
C LEU A 236 -17.91 8.14 18.68
N TYR A 237 -17.11 8.83 17.86
CA TYR A 237 -16.85 8.40 16.48
C TYR A 237 -16.16 7.03 16.43
N GLU A 238 -15.17 6.74 17.28
CA GLU A 238 -14.55 5.41 17.35
C GLU A 238 -15.60 4.31 17.58
N TYR A 239 -16.55 4.56 18.47
CA TYR A 239 -17.66 3.63 18.73
C TYR A 239 -18.62 3.49 17.53
N VAL A 240 -18.95 4.60 16.85
CA VAL A 240 -19.76 4.56 15.61
C VAL A 240 -19.04 3.77 14.52
N ASN A 241 -17.75 4.08 14.30
CA ASN A 241 -16.92 3.50 13.26
C ASN A 241 -16.75 1.99 13.46
N LEU A 242 -16.49 1.53 14.68
CA LEU A 242 -16.39 0.10 14.99
C LEU A 242 -17.67 -0.68 14.61
N ASN A 243 -18.84 -0.13 14.92
CA ASN A 243 -20.11 -0.76 14.55
C ASN A 243 -20.35 -0.68 13.02
N TYR A 244 -19.97 0.45 12.40
CA TYR A 244 -20.03 0.63 10.95
C TYR A 244 -19.17 -0.39 10.20
N LEU A 245 -17.95 -0.67 10.64
CA LEU A 245 -17.04 -1.59 9.94
C LEU A 245 -17.57 -3.02 9.89
N ALA A 246 -18.20 -3.49 10.96
CA ALA A 246 -18.89 -4.78 10.96
C ALA A 246 -20.10 -4.81 10.00
N LEU A 247 -20.82 -3.69 9.87
CA LEU A 247 -21.89 -3.55 8.86
C LEU A 247 -21.31 -3.50 7.43
N SER A 248 -20.21 -2.80 7.22
CA SER A 248 -19.53 -2.64 5.94
C SER A 248 -19.14 -4.00 5.35
N ARG A 249 -18.61 -4.91 6.17
CA ARG A 249 -18.30 -6.29 5.73
C ARG A 249 -19.53 -7.07 5.24
N GLU A 250 -20.67 -6.92 5.90
CA GLU A 250 -21.92 -7.52 5.45
C GLU A 250 -22.49 -6.84 4.19
N MET A 251 -22.22 -5.54 4.00
CA MET A 251 -22.56 -4.81 2.77
C MET A 251 -21.78 -5.35 1.57
N GLU A 252 -20.50 -5.67 1.73
CA GLU A 252 -19.67 -6.25 0.66
C GLU A 252 -20.23 -7.58 0.16
N PHE A 253 -20.50 -8.53 1.05
CA PHE A 253 -21.10 -9.82 0.65
C PHE A 253 -22.46 -9.64 -0.05
N HIS A 254 -23.25 -8.67 0.40
CA HIS A 254 -24.53 -8.37 -0.22
C HIS A 254 -24.36 -7.74 -1.61
N ALA A 255 -23.41 -6.81 -1.77
CA ALA A 255 -23.10 -6.21 -3.06
C ALA A 255 -22.56 -7.27 -4.04
N ASP A 256 -21.77 -8.22 -3.54
CA ASP A 256 -21.28 -9.38 -4.30
C ASP A 256 -22.41 -10.30 -4.76
N GLU A 257 -23.37 -10.59 -3.90
CA GLU A 257 -24.55 -11.37 -4.26
C GLU A 257 -25.39 -10.65 -5.34
N ILE A 258 -25.53 -9.32 -5.22
CA ILE A 258 -26.19 -8.52 -6.26
C ILE A 258 -25.44 -8.63 -7.58
N ALA A 259 -24.13 -8.41 -7.58
CA ALA A 259 -23.29 -8.50 -8.76
C ALA A 259 -23.31 -9.89 -9.40
N ALA A 260 -23.27 -10.95 -8.59
CA ALA A 260 -23.37 -12.34 -9.05
C ALA A 260 -24.72 -12.60 -9.74
N HIS A 261 -25.81 -12.06 -9.22
CA HIS A 261 -27.10 -12.18 -9.90
C HIS A 261 -27.23 -11.32 -11.16
N VAL A 262 -26.45 -10.25 -11.33
CA VAL A 262 -26.47 -9.40 -12.52
C VAL A 262 -25.56 -9.95 -13.62
N ALA A 263 -24.31 -10.28 -13.26
CA ALA A 263 -23.25 -10.64 -14.21
C ALA A 263 -22.71 -12.07 -14.06
N GLY A 264 -23.12 -12.81 -13.02
CA GLY A 264 -22.65 -14.17 -12.73
C GLY A 264 -21.55 -14.20 -11.68
N SER A 265 -21.52 -15.27 -10.87
CA SER A 265 -20.54 -15.45 -9.79
C SER A 265 -19.10 -15.45 -10.28
N GLN A 266 -18.85 -16.12 -11.41
CA GLN A 266 -17.50 -16.27 -11.96
C GLN A 266 -16.93 -14.93 -12.44
N ALA A 267 -17.74 -14.10 -13.11
CA ALA A 267 -17.27 -12.80 -13.59
C ALA A 267 -16.81 -11.89 -12.44
N LEU A 268 -17.54 -11.86 -11.32
CA LEU A 268 -17.10 -11.10 -10.15
C LEU A 268 -15.85 -11.72 -9.51
N ALA A 269 -15.82 -13.04 -9.32
CA ALA A 269 -14.68 -13.72 -8.70
C ALA A 269 -13.38 -13.54 -9.50
N ASP A 270 -13.45 -13.73 -10.82
CA ASP A 270 -12.30 -13.54 -11.72
C ASP A 270 -11.82 -12.09 -11.69
N SER A 271 -12.73 -11.11 -11.60
CA SER A 271 -12.36 -9.71 -11.48
C SER A 271 -11.68 -9.39 -10.14
N LEU A 272 -12.23 -9.84 -9.01
CA LEU A 272 -11.65 -9.62 -7.68
C LEU A 272 -10.20 -10.12 -7.63
N LEU A 273 -9.97 -11.34 -8.11
CA LEU A 273 -8.64 -11.95 -8.11
C LEU A 273 -7.67 -11.25 -9.09
N ARG A 274 -8.15 -10.67 -10.19
CA ARG A 274 -7.31 -10.04 -11.21
C ARG A 274 -7.00 -8.57 -10.93
N LEU A 275 -7.88 -7.81 -10.26
CA LEU A 275 -7.70 -6.36 -10.10
C LEU A 275 -6.42 -6.01 -9.34
N GLY A 276 -6.08 -6.74 -8.28
CA GLY A 276 -4.82 -6.55 -7.55
C GLY A 276 -3.59 -6.78 -8.44
N PHE A 277 -3.61 -7.85 -9.24
CA PHE A 277 -2.56 -8.16 -10.21
C PHE A 277 -2.44 -7.08 -11.30
N ALA A 278 -3.57 -6.63 -11.85
CA ALA A 278 -3.61 -5.57 -12.85
C ALA A 278 -3.11 -4.23 -12.29
N ASN A 279 -3.46 -3.88 -11.05
CA ASN A 279 -2.97 -2.68 -10.39
C ASN A 279 -1.45 -2.75 -10.17
N HIS A 280 -0.92 -3.90 -9.76
CA HIS A 280 0.52 -4.12 -9.63
C HIS A 280 1.24 -3.94 -10.97
N ALA A 281 0.69 -4.49 -12.06
CA ALA A 281 1.25 -4.30 -13.40
C ALA A 281 1.24 -2.82 -13.83
N LEU A 282 0.15 -2.08 -13.57
CA LEU A 282 0.09 -0.65 -13.90
C LEU A 282 1.13 0.15 -13.10
N ASN A 283 1.25 -0.11 -11.80
CA ASN A 283 2.24 0.57 -10.95
C ASN A 283 3.67 0.33 -11.45
N ASN A 284 4.00 -0.86 -11.94
CA ASN A 284 5.31 -1.12 -12.54
C ASN A 284 5.56 -0.31 -13.82
N VAL A 285 4.53 -0.08 -14.65
CA VAL A 285 4.62 0.84 -15.81
C VAL A 285 4.87 2.27 -15.32
N LEU A 286 4.18 2.72 -14.28
CA LEU A 286 4.37 4.06 -13.73
C LEU A 286 5.77 4.24 -13.16
N THR A 287 6.25 3.29 -12.36
CA THR A 287 7.62 3.29 -11.81
C THR A 287 8.69 3.21 -12.91
N PHE A 288 8.42 2.50 -14.01
CA PHE A 288 9.31 2.53 -15.18
C PHE A 288 9.45 3.97 -15.70
N TYR A 289 8.34 4.71 -15.83
CA TYR A 289 8.37 6.09 -16.30
C TYR A 289 8.91 7.10 -15.29
N ASP A 290 8.70 6.88 -13.98
CA ASP A 290 9.32 7.71 -12.94
C ASP A 290 10.85 7.78 -13.12
N ASN A 291 11.47 6.65 -13.48
CA ASN A 291 12.90 6.55 -13.78
C ASN A 291 13.31 7.14 -15.14
N LYS A 292 12.36 7.54 -15.98
CA LYS A 292 12.57 8.08 -17.34
C LYS A 292 12.30 9.57 -17.44
N PHE A 293 11.79 10.21 -16.39
CA PHE A 293 11.52 11.64 -16.39
C PHE A 293 12.78 12.49 -16.52
N SER A 294 13.90 12.09 -15.90
CA SER A 294 15.20 12.76 -16.05
C SER A 294 15.72 12.72 -17.50
N GLU A 295 15.40 11.65 -18.23
CA GLU A 295 15.71 11.49 -19.65
C GLU A 295 14.72 12.25 -20.57
N ASN A 296 13.73 12.95 -20.00
CA ASN A 296 12.63 13.59 -20.73
C ASN A 296 11.88 12.61 -21.64
N ILE A 297 11.58 11.41 -21.13
CA ILE A 297 10.83 10.37 -21.85
C ILE A 297 9.50 10.14 -21.14
N ARG A 298 8.42 9.96 -21.92
CA ARG A 298 7.10 9.58 -21.40
C ARG A 298 6.35 8.66 -22.37
N SER A 299 5.30 8.02 -21.85
CA SER A 299 4.36 7.27 -22.70
C SER A 299 3.43 8.20 -23.45
N ARG A 300 3.07 7.80 -24.68
CA ARG A 300 1.89 8.34 -25.38
C ARG A 300 0.60 7.76 -24.79
N ASN A 301 0.62 6.48 -24.44
CA ASN A 301 -0.52 5.69 -24.01
C ASN A 301 -0.04 4.54 -23.12
N ILE A 302 -0.35 4.59 -21.84
CA ILE A 302 0.13 3.62 -20.86
C ILE A 302 -0.60 2.26 -20.93
N TYR A 303 -1.73 2.14 -21.63
CA TYR A 303 -2.58 0.94 -21.57
C TYR A 303 -2.06 -0.25 -22.39
N PRO A 304 -1.48 -0.06 -23.59
CA PRO A 304 -0.73 -1.12 -24.26
C PRO A 304 0.45 -1.64 -23.42
N GLU A 305 1.17 -0.74 -22.75
CA GLU A 305 2.31 -1.05 -21.87
C GLU A 305 1.82 -1.82 -20.64
N HIS A 306 0.73 -1.36 -20.03
CA HIS A 306 0.04 -2.05 -18.93
C HIS A 306 -0.37 -3.48 -19.32
N ARG A 307 -0.95 -3.65 -20.52
CA ARG A 307 -1.33 -4.98 -21.02
C ARG A 307 -0.11 -5.86 -21.29
N CYS A 308 0.98 -5.29 -21.80
CA CYS A 308 2.25 -5.98 -21.98
C CYS A 308 2.79 -6.52 -20.65
N VAL A 309 2.92 -5.65 -19.64
CA VAL A 309 3.41 -6.03 -18.31
C VAL A 309 2.52 -7.08 -17.65
N MET A 310 1.19 -6.98 -17.79
CA MET A 310 0.27 -8.01 -17.29
C MET A 310 0.55 -9.39 -17.91
N LEU A 311 0.86 -9.45 -19.21
CA LEU A 311 1.13 -10.71 -19.91
C LEU A 311 2.53 -11.26 -19.56
N LEU A 312 3.55 -10.41 -19.48
CA LEU A 312 4.89 -10.79 -19.03
C LEU A 312 4.86 -11.36 -17.61
N PHE A 313 4.15 -10.72 -16.69
CA PHE A 313 3.98 -11.22 -15.32
C PHE A 313 3.16 -12.51 -15.29
N ALA A 314 2.15 -12.66 -16.15
CA ALA A 314 1.38 -13.91 -16.23
C ALA A 314 2.24 -15.08 -16.71
N GLU A 315 3.08 -14.85 -17.73
CA GLU A 315 4.03 -15.85 -18.22
C GLU A 315 5.02 -16.25 -17.13
N ARG A 316 5.62 -15.26 -16.45
CA ARG A 316 6.58 -15.52 -15.37
C ARG A 316 5.98 -16.30 -14.21
N ASN A 317 4.73 -16.00 -13.84
CA ASN A 317 4.03 -16.71 -12.78
C ASN A 317 3.27 -17.96 -13.26
N ARG A 318 3.40 -18.32 -14.55
CA ARG A 318 2.71 -19.47 -15.18
C ARG A 318 1.18 -19.42 -15.07
N TYR A 319 0.60 -18.23 -15.10
CA TYR A 319 -0.84 -18.04 -15.13
C TYR A 319 -1.41 -18.32 -16.51
N GLN A 320 -2.53 -19.03 -16.55
CA GLN A 320 -3.26 -19.22 -17.80
C GLN A 320 -3.81 -17.88 -18.30
N VAL A 321 -3.78 -17.68 -19.61
CA VAL A 321 -4.39 -16.51 -20.25
C VAL A 321 -5.67 -16.95 -20.95
N ARG A 322 -6.80 -16.35 -20.56
CA ARG A 322 -8.13 -16.60 -21.16
C ARG A 322 -8.73 -15.28 -21.60
N ASN A 323 -9.27 -15.23 -22.83
CA ASN A 323 -9.79 -14.00 -23.45
C ASN A 323 -8.76 -12.86 -23.49
N GLY A 324 -7.46 -13.21 -23.55
CA GLY A 324 -6.35 -12.26 -23.50
C GLY A 324 -6.01 -11.73 -22.10
N PHE A 325 -6.64 -12.21 -21.03
CA PHE A 325 -6.39 -11.77 -19.66
C PHE A 325 -5.84 -12.88 -18.76
N PRO A 326 -4.89 -12.59 -17.86
CA PRO A 326 -4.39 -13.55 -16.88
C PRO A 326 -5.49 -14.05 -15.94
N GLN A 327 -5.56 -15.36 -15.74
CA GLN A 327 -6.48 -16.00 -14.80
C GLN A 327 -5.74 -16.27 -13.49
N ILE A 328 -6.12 -15.52 -12.46
CA ILE A 328 -5.53 -15.65 -11.12
C ILE A 328 -6.42 -16.60 -10.32
N GLU A 329 -5.86 -17.66 -9.78
CA GLU A 329 -6.59 -18.62 -8.95
C GLU A 329 -6.41 -18.33 -7.47
N LEU A 330 -7.44 -18.63 -6.67
CA LEU A 330 -7.38 -18.46 -5.22
C LEU A 330 -6.26 -19.31 -4.58
N ALA A 331 -6.00 -20.51 -5.13
CA ALA A 331 -4.94 -21.38 -4.67
C ALA A 331 -3.55 -20.75 -4.83
N THR A 332 -3.36 -19.93 -5.85
CA THR A 332 -2.12 -19.21 -6.12
C THR A 332 -1.84 -18.14 -5.06
N LEU A 333 -2.86 -17.42 -4.58
CA LEU A 333 -2.67 -16.45 -3.49
C LEU A 333 -2.12 -17.12 -2.23
N LYS A 334 -2.53 -18.36 -1.95
CA LYS A 334 -2.00 -19.19 -0.84
C LYS A 334 -0.67 -19.90 -1.13
N LYS A 335 -0.23 -19.91 -2.39
CA LYS A 335 1.08 -20.48 -2.72
C LYS A 335 2.17 -19.65 -2.02
N TYR A 336 2.08 -18.33 -2.14
CA TYR A 336 3.10 -17.39 -1.66
C TYR A 336 2.86 -16.92 -0.22
N ASP A 337 1.59 -16.77 0.20
CA ASP A 337 1.26 -16.38 1.57
C ASP A 337 0.93 -17.60 2.43
N LYS A 338 1.86 -17.93 3.34
CA LYS A 338 1.74 -18.98 4.36
C LYS A 338 1.52 -18.39 5.76
N SER A 339 1.13 -17.11 5.87
CA SER A 339 0.91 -16.46 7.16
C SER A 339 -0.13 -17.23 7.96
N LYS A 340 0.21 -17.50 9.22
CA LYS A 340 -0.72 -18.11 10.19
C LYS A 340 -1.41 -17.04 11.01
N LEU A 341 -0.94 -15.80 10.91
CA LEU A 341 -1.49 -14.66 11.61
C LEU A 341 -2.75 -14.18 10.91
N ASN A 342 -3.88 -14.36 11.56
CA ASN A 342 -5.12 -13.72 11.16
C ASN A 342 -5.38 -12.54 12.09
N LEU A 343 -5.00 -11.37 11.62
CA LEU A 343 -5.57 -10.14 12.16
C LEU A 343 -6.99 -10.06 11.61
N GLU A 344 -7.99 -10.56 12.36
CA GLU A 344 -9.36 -10.08 12.17
C GLU A 344 -9.30 -8.57 12.40
N ASP A 345 -9.07 -7.82 11.33
CA ASP A 345 -8.96 -6.39 11.42
C ASP A 345 -10.38 -5.88 11.64
N GLN A 346 -10.72 -5.71 12.92
CA GLN A 346 -11.95 -5.05 13.32
C GLN A 346 -12.06 -3.66 12.70
N TRP A 347 -10.92 -3.10 12.23
CA TRP A 347 -10.76 -1.83 11.54
C TRP A 347 -10.85 -1.93 10.00
N SER A 348 -10.87 -3.13 9.40
CA SER A 348 -11.04 -3.30 7.95
C SER A 348 -12.49 -3.08 7.53
N SER A 349 -12.68 -2.24 6.51
CA SER A 349 -13.98 -1.97 5.91
C SER A 349 -14.46 -3.05 4.95
N HIS A 350 -13.56 -3.96 4.51
CA HIS A 350 -13.86 -5.02 3.55
C HIS A 350 -13.46 -6.41 4.09
N PRO A 351 -14.22 -7.48 3.80
CA PRO A 351 -13.76 -8.84 4.00
C PRO A 351 -12.57 -9.15 3.08
N SER A 352 -11.86 -10.24 3.35
CA SER A 352 -10.81 -10.71 2.44
C SER A 352 -11.41 -11.11 1.08
N ASP A 353 -10.63 -10.94 0.00
CA ASP A 353 -11.04 -11.41 -1.33
C ASP A 353 -11.24 -12.94 -1.34
N GLU A 354 -10.51 -13.68 -0.49
CA GLU A 354 -10.72 -15.12 -0.29
C GLU A 354 -12.13 -15.43 0.20
N ASP A 355 -12.61 -14.74 1.24
CA ASP A 355 -13.95 -14.98 1.78
C ASP A 355 -15.03 -14.61 0.77
N ARG A 356 -14.83 -13.51 0.04
CA ARG A 356 -15.75 -13.04 -1.01
C ARG A 356 -15.82 -14.02 -2.17
N VAL A 357 -14.68 -14.49 -2.68
CA VAL A 357 -14.61 -15.50 -3.75
C VAL A 357 -15.25 -16.81 -3.31
N LYS A 358 -14.99 -17.28 -2.08
CA LYS A 358 -15.65 -18.48 -1.53
C LYS A 358 -17.17 -18.30 -1.42
N ALA A 359 -17.65 -17.12 -1.03
CA ALA A 359 -19.09 -16.83 -1.00
C ALA A 359 -19.70 -16.85 -2.41
N LEU A 360 -19.03 -16.24 -3.40
CA LEU A 360 -19.45 -16.25 -4.80
C LEU A 360 -19.50 -17.66 -5.40
N GLN A 361 -18.49 -18.50 -5.09
CA GLN A 361 -18.45 -19.90 -5.50
C GLN A 361 -19.61 -20.70 -4.92
N LYS A 362 -20.04 -20.41 -3.67
CA LYS A 362 -21.23 -21.04 -3.08
C LYS A 362 -22.54 -20.62 -3.78
N LEU A 363 -22.63 -19.36 -4.22
CA LEU A 363 -23.79 -18.88 -4.98
C LEU A 363 -23.90 -19.56 -6.34
N ASN A 364 -22.76 -19.81 -7.01
CA ASN A 364 -22.65 -20.52 -8.29
C ASN A 364 -23.66 -20.06 -9.35
N ILE A 365 -23.89 -18.75 -9.46
CA ILE A 365 -24.84 -18.18 -10.41
C ILE A 365 -24.16 -18.09 -11.78
N VAL A 366 -24.70 -18.82 -12.76
CA VAL A 366 -24.19 -18.84 -14.14
C VAL A 366 -25.10 -18.02 -15.05
N LYS A 367 -24.51 -17.18 -15.90
CA LYS A 367 -25.22 -16.42 -16.93
C LYS A 367 -25.06 -17.09 -18.28
N GLN A 368 -26.18 -17.26 -19.01
CA GLN A 368 -26.21 -17.93 -20.31
C GLN A 368 -25.52 -17.11 -21.42
N GLU A 369 -25.59 -15.78 -21.31
CA GLU A 369 -24.97 -14.84 -22.25
C GLU A 369 -23.90 -14.03 -21.50
N ALA A 370 -22.66 -14.52 -21.47
CA ALA A 370 -21.52 -13.80 -20.90
C ALA A 370 -20.72 -13.12 -22.01
N ASN A 371 -20.62 -11.79 -21.96
CA ASN A 371 -19.83 -11.05 -22.94
C ASN A 371 -18.35 -10.96 -22.51
N ASN A 372 -17.54 -11.84 -23.07
CA ASN A 372 -16.12 -11.95 -22.75
C ASN A 372 -15.21 -11.07 -23.62
N ALA A 373 -15.76 -10.17 -24.44
CA ALA A 373 -14.96 -9.21 -25.19
C ALA A 373 -14.22 -8.26 -24.22
N PRO A 374 -13.05 -7.71 -24.59
CA PRO A 374 -12.34 -6.73 -23.76
C PRO A 374 -13.21 -5.51 -23.44
N ALA A 375 -13.26 -5.08 -22.18
CA ALA A 375 -14.09 -3.96 -21.77
C ALA A 375 -13.64 -2.62 -22.40
N ILE A 376 -12.37 -2.49 -22.76
CA ILE A 376 -11.83 -1.31 -23.45
C ILE A 376 -12.45 -1.06 -24.82
N GLU A 377 -13.13 -2.04 -25.40
CA GLU A 377 -13.89 -1.88 -26.65
C GLU A 377 -15.19 -1.10 -26.47
N LEU A 378 -15.67 -0.92 -25.24
CA LEU A 378 -16.84 -0.06 -24.94
C LEU A 378 -16.53 1.44 -25.10
N LEU A 379 -15.25 1.81 -25.20
CA LEU A 379 -14.83 3.19 -25.45
C LEU A 379 -14.87 3.47 -26.95
N ALA A 380 -15.71 4.40 -27.38
CA ALA A 380 -15.98 4.70 -28.79
C ALA A 380 -14.72 5.13 -29.55
N ASN A 381 -13.88 5.97 -28.93
CA ASN A 381 -12.54 6.31 -29.43
C ASN A 381 -11.47 5.96 -28.39
N ARG A 382 -11.31 4.66 -28.14
CA ARG A 382 -10.37 4.11 -27.14
C ARG A 382 -8.98 4.74 -27.18
N ALA A 383 -8.44 5.02 -28.37
CA ALA A 383 -7.09 5.59 -28.51
C ALA A 383 -7.05 7.05 -28.06
N ALA A 384 -8.01 7.87 -28.47
CA ALA A 384 -8.06 9.28 -28.06
C ALA A 384 -8.30 9.41 -26.55
N VAL A 385 -9.23 8.63 -25.99
CA VAL A 385 -9.51 8.61 -24.55
C VAL A 385 -8.26 8.18 -23.77
N ALA A 386 -7.65 7.07 -24.17
CA ALA A 386 -6.43 6.57 -23.55
C ALA A 386 -5.28 7.58 -23.56
N ASN A 387 -5.06 8.25 -24.70
CA ASN A 387 -4.05 9.29 -24.85
C ASN A 387 -4.37 10.49 -23.94
N GLN A 388 -5.63 10.93 -23.89
CA GLN A 388 -6.04 12.05 -23.04
C GLN A 388 -5.80 11.76 -21.55
N ILE A 389 -6.12 10.55 -21.10
CA ILE A 389 -5.89 10.15 -19.70
C ILE A 389 -4.38 10.05 -19.42
N SER A 390 -3.59 9.50 -20.34
CA SER A 390 -2.13 9.42 -20.21
C SER A 390 -1.47 10.80 -20.20
N ASP A 391 -1.89 11.71 -21.09
CA ASP A 391 -1.41 13.09 -21.14
C ASP A 391 -1.72 13.84 -19.83
N LYS A 392 -2.90 13.60 -19.25
CA LYS A 392 -3.29 14.21 -17.97
C LYS A 392 -2.47 13.68 -16.79
N LEU A 393 -2.15 12.38 -16.80
CA LEU A 393 -1.28 11.75 -15.81
C LEU A 393 0.13 12.38 -15.84
N PHE A 394 0.70 12.60 -17.03
CA PHE A 394 2.04 13.20 -17.16
C PHE A 394 2.06 14.73 -17.11
N ALA A 395 0.91 15.41 -17.04
CA ALA A 395 0.83 16.87 -17.12
C ALA A 395 1.48 17.60 -15.93
N GLN A 396 1.60 16.93 -14.77
CA GLN A 396 2.23 17.51 -13.58
C GLN A 396 3.74 17.28 -13.51
N VAL A 397 4.30 16.48 -14.43
CA VAL A 397 5.74 16.17 -14.46
C VAL A 397 6.51 17.37 -15.01
N GLN A 398 7.54 17.80 -14.28
CA GLN A 398 8.44 18.87 -14.70
C GLN A 398 9.58 18.28 -15.52
N TYR A 399 9.51 18.44 -16.84
CA TYR A 399 10.57 18.04 -17.76
C TYR A 399 11.56 19.19 -17.97
N GLN A 400 12.85 18.86 -18.10
CA GLN A 400 13.90 19.82 -18.42
C GLN A 400 13.81 20.27 -19.89
N GLN A 401 13.35 19.39 -20.77
CA GLN A 401 13.14 19.61 -22.19
C GLN A 401 11.80 18.99 -22.65
N PRO A 402 11.25 19.39 -23.81
CA PRO A 402 10.04 18.76 -24.35
C PRO A 402 10.20 17.23 -24.42
N PRO A 403 9.32 16.44 -23.78
CA PRO A 403 9.55 15.02 -23.64
C PRO A 403 9.37 14.28 -24.96
N SER A 404 10.25 13.33 -25.23
CA SER A 404 10.11 12.36 -26.31
C SER A 404 9.16 11.23 -25.89
N LEU A 405 8.58 10.56 -26.89
CA LEU A 405 7.70 9.42 -26.66
C LEU A 405 8.50 8.13 -26.73
N LEU A 406 8.21 7.21 -25.82
CA LEU A 406 8.71 5.84 -25.94
C LEU A 406 7.73 5.00 -26.77
N GLU A 407 8.25 4.28 -27.76
CA GLU A 407 7.49 3.30 -28.53
C GLU A 407 7.30 2.01 -27.72
N ILE A 408 6.16 1.35 -27.90
CA ILE A 408 5.79 0.15 -27.14
C ILE A 408 6.82 -0.99 -27.27
N THR A 409 7.44 -1.15 -28.45
CA THR A 409 8.47 -2.17 -28.66
C THR A 409 9.72 -1.88 -27.81
N SER A 410 10.17 -0.63 -27.80
CA SER A 410 11.30 -0.20 -26.98
C SER A 410 11.00 -0.28 -25.49
N PHE A 411 9.77 0.05 -25.08
CA PHE A 411 9.30 -0.17 -23.71
C PHE A 411 9.37 -1.66 -23.35
N SER A 412 8.81 -2.53 -24.19
CA SER A 412 8.75 -3.98 -23.93
C SER A 412 10.16 -4.56 -23.77
N ASP A 413 11.07 -4.21 -24.68
CA ASP A 413 12.46 -4.71 -24.65
C ASP A 413 13.21 -4.22 -23.40
N ASP A 414 13.09 -2.94 -23.04
CA ASP A 414 13.74 -2.39 -21.82
C ASP A 414 13.14 -3.01 -20.55
N PHE A 415 11.81 -3.09 -20.48
CA PHE A 415 11.11 -3.65 -19.32
C PHE A 415 11.45 -5.13 -19.12
N GLU A 416 11.41 -5.93 -20.19
CA GLU A 416 11.74 -7.35 -20.15
C GLU A 416 13.22 -7.57 -19.80
N SER A 417 14.12 -6.77 -20.39
CA SER A 417 15.56 -6.80 -20.07
C SER A 417 15.81 -6.53 -18.58
N ARG A 418 15.18 -5.50 -18.00
CA ARG A 418 15.26 -5.21 -16.55
C ARG A 418 14.69 -6.34 -15.71
N MET A 419 13.51 -6.85 -16.08
CA MET A 419 12.87 -7.96 -15.38
C MET A 419 13.75 -9.23 -15.39
N ASN A 420 14.40 -9.51 -16.52
CA ASN A 420 15.29 -10.65 -16.71
C ASN A 420 16.65 -10.44 -16.05
N LYS A 421 17.16 -9.21 -15.96
CA LYS A 421 18.41 -8.88 -15.26
C LYS A 421 18.34 -9.38 -13.81
N TYR A 422 17.25 -9.08 -13.11
CA TYR A 422 17.00 -9.46 -11.71
C TYR A 422 16.26 -10.80 -11.54
N ALA A 423 16.17 -11.63 -12.59
CA ALA A 423 15.57 -12.95 -12.52
C ALA A 423 16.60 -14.04 -12.24
N VAL A 424 16.23 -14.99 -11.38
CA VAL A 424 16.83 -16.33 -11.30
C VAL A 424 16.16 -17.21 -12.36
N ASP A 425 16.90 -18.18 -12.91
CA ASP A 425 16.38 -19.12 -13.90
C ASP A 425 15.26 -20.00 -13.31
N GLN A 426 14.15 -20.13 -14.06
CA GLN A 426 12.93 -20.80 -13.61
C GLN A 426 13.13 -22.30 -13.31
N ARG A 427 14.21 -22.92 -13.78
CA ARG A 427 14.55 -24.32 -13.46
C ARG A 427 14.81 -24.55 -11.98
N PHE A 428 15.17 -23.50 -11.23
CA PHE A 428 15.29 -23.58 -9.77
C PHE A 428 13.95 -23.52 -9.04
N ASN A 429 12.82 -23.40 -9.75
CA ASN A 429 11.47 -23.39 -9.17
C ASN A 429 11.30 -22.37 -8.03
N ASP A 430 11.78 -21.14 -8.23
CA ASP A 430 11.77 -20.03 -7.25
C ASP A 430 12.57 -20.29 -5.96
N PHE A 431 13.26 -21.44 -5.84
CA PHE A 431 14.00 -21.81 -4.63
C PHE A 431 15.12 -20.81 -4.28
N TYR A 432 15.71 -20.16 -5.26
CA TYR A 432 16.74 -19.14 -5.03
C TYR A 432 16.23 -17.70 -5.18
N ASP A 433 14.92 -17.49 -5.30
CA ASP A 433 14.35 -16.13 -5.31
C ASP A 433 14.39 -15.53 -3.90
N TYR A 434 14.19 -16.36 -2.87
CA TYR A 434 14.13 -15.95 -1.46
C TYR A 434 15.22 -16.58 -0.56
N ASN A 435 16.20 -17.28 -1.15
CA ASN A 435 17.27 -17.97 -0.43
C ASN A 435 18.62 -17.80 -1.15
N HIS A 436 19.72 -17.89 -0.40
CA HIS A 436 21.09 -17.76 -0.91
C HIS A 436 21.77 -19.14 -0.94
N PRO A 437 22.51 -19.48 -2.02
CA PRO A 437 23.17 -20.78 -2.15
C PRO A 437 24.46 -20.88 -1.30
N VAL A 438 24.35 -20.64 0.01
CA VAL A 438 25.46 -20.69 0.98
C VAL A 438 25.29 -21.89 1.90
N ARG A 439 26.42 -22.53 2.25
CA ARG A 439 26.47 -23.64 3.21
C ARG A 439 26.71 -23.12 4.64
N LYS A 440 26.11 -23.78 5.63
CA LYS A 440 26.50 -23.67 7.04
C LYS A 440 26.95 -25.05 7.54
N GLY A 441 28.08 -25.11 8.24
CA GLY A 441 28.63 -26.36 8.79
C GLY A 441 29.50 -27.16 7.81
N GLU A 442 29.86 -28.39 8.22
CA GLU A 442 30.68 -29.31 7.42
C GLU A 442 29.86 -30.05 6.36
N THR A 443 30.50 -30.47 5.26
CA THR A 443 29.86 -31.22 4.18
C THR A 443 29.40 -32.61 4.70
N PRO A 444 28.10 -32.93 4.69
CA PRO A 444 27.64 -34.27 5.03
C PRO A 444 28.13 -35.24 3.95
N ILE A 445 28.75 -36.32 4.39
CA ILE A 445 29.16 -37.42 3.51
C ILE A 445 27.88 -38.22 3.20
N PHE A 446 27.41 -38.19 1.96
CA PHE A 446 26.30 -39.03 1.51
C PHE A 446 26.72 -40.50 1.47
N GLN A 447 26.68 -41.17 2.62
CA GLN A 447 26.85 -42.61 2.71
C GLN A 447 25.48 -43.29 2.58
N GLY A 448 25.23 -43.97 1.46
CA GLY A 448 24.21 -45.02 1.36
C GLY A 448 22.76 -44.61 1.03
N GLN A 449 22.44 -43.34 0.75
CA GLN A 449 21.13 -42.95 0.20
C GLN A 449 21.17 -42.81 -1.33
N SER A 450 20.01 -43.04 -1.96
CA SER A 450 19.77 -42.65 -3.36
C SER A 450 20.14 -41.18 -3.53
N LYS A 451 21.03 -40.89 -4.50
CA LYS A 451 21.40 -39.49 -4.80
C LYS A 451 20.16 -38.77 -5.32
N PRO A 452 19.76 -37.62 -4.74
CA PRO A 452 18.57 -36.91 -5.17
C PRO A 452 18.71 -36.45 -6.63
N THR A 453 17.61 -36.43 -7.37
CA THR A 453 17.54 -35.85 -8.71
C THR A 453 17.47 -34.32 -8.66
N PHE A 454 17.74 -33.65 -9.77
CA PHE A 454 17.58 -32.19 -9.87
C PHE A 454 16.16 -31.75 -9.49
N ASP A 455 15.13 -32.45 -9.98
CA ASP A 455 13.73 -32.13 -9.68
C ASP A 455 13.40 -32.34 -8.19
N GLU A 456 13.97 -33.36 -7.53
CA GLU A 456 13.79 -33.59 -6.09
C GLU A 456 14.46 -32.51 -5.23
N LEU A 457 15.54 -31.90 -5.72
CA LEU A 457 16.26 -30.82 -5.05
C LEU A 457 15.51 -29.48 -5.08
N PHE A 458 14.67 -29.26 -6.10
CA PHE A 458 13.88 -28.04 -6.31
C PHE A 458 12.36 -28.30 -6.28
N ALA A 459 11.94 -29.40 -5.67
CA ALA A 459 10.54 -29.78 -5.54
C ALA A 459 9.71 -28.74 -4.77
N ASP A 460 8.42 -28.64 -5.08
CA ASP A 460 7.48 -27.68 -4.47
C ASP A 460 7.48 -27.72 -2.94
N SER A 461 7.65 -28.89 -2.32
CA SER A 461 7.71 -29.02 -0.85
C SER A 461 8.88 -28.27 -0.22
N ARG A 462 10.02 -28.16 -0.93
CA ARG A 462 11.18 -27.39 -0.45
C ARG A 462 10.94 -25.91 -0.62
N VAL A 463 10.36 -25.49 -1.75
CA VAL A 463 10.00 -24.11 -2.04
C VAL A 463 8.94 -23.59 -1.06
N ASP A 464 7.94 -24.41 -0.72
CA ASP A 464 6.92 -24.10 0.30
C ASP A 464 7.55 -23.80 1.67
N THR A 465 8.68 -24.44 2.01
CA THR A 465 9.42 -24.14 3.26
C THR A 465 9.98 -22.72 3.26
N LEU A 466 10.37 -22.19 2.09
CA LEU A 466 10.87 -20.81 1.97
C LEU A 466 9.72 -19.81 2.09
N TYR A 467 8.56 -20.10 1.48
CA TYR A 467 7.37 -19.27 1.66
C TYR A 467 6.90 -19.29 3.13
N GLU A 468 6.96 -20.44 3.80
CA GLU A 468 6.69 -20.54 5.24
C GLU A 468 7.65 -19.67 6.05
N LEU A 469 8.97 -19.72 5.76
CA LEU A 469 9.94 -18.86 6.44
C LEU A 469 9.63 -17.37 6.24
N ASN A 470 9.30 -16.96 5.01
CA ASN A 470 9.00 -15.56 4.71
C ASN A 470 7.74 -15.09 5.47
N SER A 471 6.68 -15.91 5.46
CA SER A 471 5.47 -15.62 6.23
C SER A 471 5.72 -15.62 7.74
N LEU A 472 6.54 -16.54 8.27
CA LEU A 472 6.93 -16.52 9.69
C LEU A 472 7.69 -15.24 10.07
N LYS A 473 8.58 -14.74 9.19
CA LYS A 473 9.30 -13.47 9.41
C LYS A 473 8.35 -12.27 9.41
N ASN A 474 7.36 -12.25 8.51
CA ASN A 474 6.31 -11.23 8.50
C ASN A 474 5.44 -11.30 9.75
N ASP A 475 5.00 -12.50 10.13
CA ASP A 475 4.21 -12.75 11.35
C ASP A 475 4.98 -12.29 12.60
N LYS A 476 6.28 -12.60 12.68
CA LYS A 476 7.17 -12.14 13.75
C LYS A 476 7.13 -10.61 13.88
N TYR A 477 7.32 -9.89 12.77
CA TYR A 477 7.33 -8.42 12.77
C TYR A 477 6.02 -7.85 13.33
N VAL A 478 4.87 -8.39 12.90
CA VAL A 478 3.57 -7.92 13.35
C VAL A 478 3.32 -8.26 14.82
N VAL A 479 3.61 -9.49 15.25
CA VAL A 479 3.46 -9.92 16.66
C VAL A 479 4.41 -9.13 17.57
N GLU A 480 5.61 -8.80 17.10
CA GLU A 480 6.55 -7.94 17.81
C GLU A 480 5.97 -6.52 18.01
N ALA A 481 5.37 -5.92 16.97
CA ALA A 481 4.70 -4.63 17.06
C ALA A 481 3.51 -4.65 18.04
N ILE A 482 2.75 -5.75 18.10
CA ILE A 482 1.70 -5.97 19.11
C ILE A 482 2.31 -6.02 20.51
N SER A 483 3.41 -6.77 20.69
CA SER A 483 4.07 -6.91 21.99
C SER A 483 4.64 -5.59 22.53
N LYS A 484 5.14 -4.72 21.64
CA LYS A 484 5.64 -3.38 21.96
C LYS A 484 4.53 -2.34 22.16
N GLY A 485 3.27 -2.70 21.88
CA GLY A 485 2.13 -1.77 21.97
C GLY A 485 2.08 -0.73 20.84
N GLU A 486 2.90 -0.90 19.81
CA GLU A 486 2.88 -0.10 18.58
C GLU A 486 1.59 -0.39 17.79
N LEU A 487 1.19 -1.67 17.73
CA LEU A 487 -0.09 -2.10 17.20
C LEU A 487 -1.07 -2.43 18.33
N LYS A 488 -2.05 -1.55 18.55
CA LYS A 488 -3.02 -1.66 19.66
C LYS A 488 -4.19 -2.58 19.31
N LEU A 489 -4.06 -3.87 19.64
CA LEU A 489 -5.13 -4.86 19.50
C LEU A 489 -5.57 -5.39 20.86
N LYS A 490 -6.85 -5.78 20.99
CA LYS A 490 -7.34 -6.48 22.20
C LYS A 490 -7.00 -7.97 22.15
N SER A 491 -7.16 -8.57 20.98
CA SER A 491 -6.89 -9.97 20.67
C SER A 491 -6.62 -10.12 19.19
N PHE A 492 -5.95 -11.20 18.81
CA PHE A 492 -5.68 -11.59 17.43
C PHE A 492 -5.64 -13.12 17.35
N ASP A 493 -5.79 -13.68 16.15
CA ASP A 493 -5.77 -15.12 15.96
C ASP A 493 -4.47 -15.53 15.26
N TYR A 494 -3.87 -16.63 15.70
CA TYR A 494 -2.69 -17.22 15.09
C TYR A 494 -2.88 -18.73 14.98
N ASP A 495 -2.84 -19.25 13.75
CA ASP A 495 -3.07 -20.67 13.43
C ASP A 495 -4.41 -21.20 13.99
N GLY A 496 -5.45 -20.36 13.92
CA GLY A 496 -6.79 -20.67 14.44
C GLY A 496 -6.93 -20.61 15.97
N ILE A 497 -5.88 -20.22 16.70
CA ILE A 497 -5.90 -20.03 18.15
C ILE A 497 -5.98 -18.54 18.47
N LYS A 498 -6.87 -18.16 19.39
CA LYS A 498 -7.06 -16.77 19.80
C LYS A 498 -6.10 -16.37 20.93
N TYR A 499 -5.32 -15.31 20.69
CA TYR A 499 -4.37 -14.71 21.63
C TYR A 499 -4.85 -13.35 22.11
N ARG A 500 -4.55 -12.97 23.37
CA ARG A 500 -4.64 -11.58 23.82
C ARG A 500 -3.32 -10.87 23.53
N ALA A 501 -3.34 -9.54 23.46
CA ALA A 501 -2.11 -8.77 23.26
C ALA A 501 -1.02 -9.06 24.33
N ALA A 502 -1.42 -9.37 25.56
CA ALA A 502 -0.48 -9.76 26.62
C ALA A 502 0.22 -11.12 26.36
N ASP A 503 -0.42 -11.99 25.58
CA ASP A 503 0.11 -13.32 25.25
C ASP A 503 1.09 -13.26 24.04
N ALA A 504 1.26 -12.08 23.42
CA ALA A 504 2.10 -11.88 22.24
C ALA A 504 3.59 -12.17 22.48
N ILE A 505 4.10 -11.94 23.70
CA ILE A 505 5.52 -12.19 24.03
C ILE A 505 5.82 -13.71 23.97
N GLU A 506 4.91 -14.55 24.48
CA GLU A 506 5.09 -16.00 24.45
C GLU A 506 4.98 -16.54 23.02
N LEU A 507 4.02 -16.02 22.24
CA LEU A 507 3.88 -16.39 20.84
C LEU A 507 5.10 -15.97 20.01
N LEU A 508 5.62 -14.76 20.23
CA LEU A 508 6.80 -14.25 19.53
C LEU A 508 7.98 -15.22 19.68
N LYS A 509 8.22 -15.71 20.90
CA LYS A 509 9.26 -16.72 21.15
C LYS A 509 9.03 -18.01 20.36
N LYS A 510 7.79 -18.52 20.29
CA LYS A 510 7.46 -19.73 19.50
C LYS A 510 7.70 -19.51 18.01
N ILE A 511 7.36 -18.32 17.49
CA ILE A 511 7.61 -17.95 16.10
C ILE A 511 9.13 -17.89 15.84
N GLU A 512 9.91 -17.27 16.74
CA GLU A 512 11.36 -17.20 16.64
C GLU A 512 12.02 -18.59 16.64
N ASP A 513 11.61 -19.48 17.55
CA ASP A 513 12.11 -20.87 17.58
C ASP A 513 11.78 -21.59 16.26
N THR A 514 10.56 -21.41 15.72
CA THR A 514 10.14 -22.00 14.44
C THR A 514 10.93 -21.43 13.25
N ILE A 515 11.25 -20.13 13.27
CA ILE A 515 12.10 -19.49 12.25
C ILE A 515 13.48 -20.15 12.24
N VAL A 516 14.11 -20.32 13.41
CA VAL A 516 15.43 -20.96 13.52
C VAL A 516 15.40 -22.40 12.97
N ASP A 517 14.40 -23.19 13.36
CA ASP A 517 14.24 -24.56 12.86
C ASP A 517 14.04 -24.60 11.33
N THR A 518 13.29 -23.64 10.79
CA THR A 518 13.02 -23.55 9.35
C THR A 518 14.26 -23.11 8.57
N GLU A 519 15.04 -22.15 9.11
CA GLU A 519 16.33 -21.73 8.56
C GLU A 519 17.36 -22.87 8.55
N HIS A 520 17.39 -23.71 9.60
CA HIS A 520 18.21 -24.92 9.61
C HIS A 520 17.81 -25.91 8.50
N LYS A 521 16.51 -26.16 8.30
CA LYS A 521 16.04 -27.03 7.19
C LYS A 521 16.46 -26.49 5.82
N ILE A 522 16.35 -25.18 5.59
CA ILE A 522 16.77 -24.56 4.32
C ILE A 522 18.29 -24.64 4.14
N SER A 523 19.06 -24.48 5.23
CA SER A 523 20.51 -24.70 5.21
C SER A 523 20.86 -26.15 4.82
N ASP A 524 20.14 -27.14 5.34
CA ASP A 524 20.31 -28.54 4.95
C ASP A 524 19.99 -28.75 3.46
N TYR A 525 18.94 -28.10 2.93
CA TYR A 525 18.64 -28.15 1.50
C TYR A 525 19.80 -27.57 0.67
N ASN A 526 20.31 -26.39 1.02
CA ASN A 526 21.46 -25.79 0.33
C ASN A 526 22.70 -26.69 0.37
N GLN A 527 22.92 -27.38 1.49
CA GLN A 527 24.02 -28.32 1.63
C GLN A 527 23.87 -29.53 0.71
N GLN A 528 22.67 -30.11 0.61
CA GLN A 528 22.39 -31.23 -0.30
C GLN A 528 22.55 -30.80 -1.77
N ILE A 529 22.07 -29.61 -2.12
CA ILE A 529 22.18 -29.04 -3.47
C ILE A 529 23.66 -28.83 -3.82
N HIS A 530 24.44 -28.22 -2.93
CA HIS A 530 25.87 -28.01 -3.17
C HIS A 530 26.61 -29.34 -3.35
N SER A 531 26.33 -30.35 -2.53
CA SER A 531 26.93 -31.68 -2.69
C SER A 531 26.56 -32.37 -4.02
N TYR A 532 25.33 -32.18 -4.49
CA TYR A 532 24.91 -32.66 -5.81
C TYR A 532 25.73 -32.02 -6.94
N PHE A 533 25.85 -30.70 -6.94
CA PHE A 533 26.62 -29.97 -7.96
C PHE A 533 28.13 -30.18 -7.85
N ALA A 534 28.67 -30.34 -6.64
CA ALA A 534 30.06 -30.72 -6.43
C ALA A 534 30.37 -32.09 -7.08
N HIS A 535 29.46 -33.06 -6.95
CA HIS A 535 29.61 -34.36 -7.59
C HIS A 535 29.52 -34.27 -9.13
N LEU A 536 28.60 -33.45 -9.65
CA LEU A 536 28.54 -33.20 -11.10
C LEU A 536 29.82 -32.54 -11.61
N ALA A 537 30.32 -31.52 -10.91
CA ALA A 537 31.58 -30.86 -11.23
C ALA A 537 32.75 -31.84 -11.22
N ASP A 538 32.80 -32.77 -10.26
CA ASP A 538 33.82 -33.83 -10.19
C ASP A 538 33.79 -34.75 -11.41
N THR A 539 32.60 -35.26 -11.76
CA THR A 539 32.44 -36.12 -12.96
C THR A 539 32.77 -35.39 -14.27
N GLN A 540 32.68 -34.06 -14.28
CA GLN A 540 32.97 -33.21 -15.45
C GLN A 540 34.38 -32.59 -15.41
N GLY A 541 35.18 -32.84 -14.36
CA GLY A 541 36.52 -32.26 -14.18
C GLY A 541 36.51 -30.74 -13.99
N MET A 542 35.44 -30.21 -13.38
CA MET A 542 35.21 -28.78 -13.13
C MET A 542 35.20 -28.42 -11.63
N CYS A 543 35.67 -29.32 -10.75
CA CYS A 543 35.71 -29.11 -9.29
C CYS A 543 36.35 -27.78 -8.87
N GLU A 544 37.52 -27.45 -9.42
CA GLU A 544 38.24 -26.22 -9.05
C GLU A 544 37.43 -24.96 -9.39
N GLU A 545 36.81 -24.92 -10.58
CA GLU A 545 35.99 -23.78 -11.01
C GLU A 545 34.70 -23.68 -10.18
N PHE A 546 34.07 -24.81 -9.85
CA PHE A 546 32.88 -24.86 -8.99
C PHE A 546 33.17 -24.30 -7.59
N GLU A 547 34.21 -24.80 -6.94
CA GLU A 547 34.62 -24.30 -5.62
C GLU A 547 35.03 -22.83 -5.67
N ARG A 548 35.78 -22.41 -6.70
CA ARG A 548 36.16 -21.00 -6.86
C ARG A 548 34.94 -20.08 -6.94
N ARG A 549 33.94 -20.44 -7.73
CA ARG A 549 32.69 -19.64 -7.88
C ARG A 549 31.86 -19.64 -6.60
N TYR A 550 31.78 -20.79 -5.92
CA TYR A 550 31.11 -20.88 -4.62
C TYR A 550 31.78 -19.97 -3.58
N TYR A 551 33.10 -20.04 -3.43
CA TYR A 551 33.83 -19.23 -2.45
C TYR A 551 33.82 -17.73 -2.80
N ASP A 552 33.84 -17.35 -4.08
CA ASP A 552 33.65 -15.95 -4.49
C ASP A 552 32.27 -15.41 -4.08
N PHE A 553 31.21 -16.18 -4.31
CA PHE A 553 29.86 -15.81 -3.88
C PHE A 553 29.73 -15.80 -2.34
N ALA A 554 30.13 -16.88 -1.67
CA ALA A 554 29.99 -17.02 -0.21
C ALA A 554 30.79 -15.97 0.57
N PHE A 555 31.98 -15.59 0.06
CA PHE A 555 32.74 -14.47 0.62
C PHE A 555 31.99 -13.15 0.47
N PHE A 556 31.40 -12.90 -0.70
CA PHE A 556 30.64 -11.66 -0.92
C PHE A 556 29.34 -11.63 -0.09
N ASP A 557 28.63 -12.75 0.02
CA ASP A 557 27.40 -12.89 0.81
C ASP A 557 27.63 -12.56 2.30
N LYS A 558 28.73 -13.06 2.88
CA LYS A 558 29.12 -12.72 4.25
C LYS A 558 29.37 -11.21 4.42
N ASN A 559 30.10 -10.59 3.49
CA ASN A 559 30.36 -9.15 3.53
C ASN A 559 29.11 -8.31 3.24
N TYR A 560 28.15 -8.87 2.51
CA TYR A 560 26.87 -8.24 2.20
C TYR A 560 26.02 -8.08 3.46
N GLU A 561 25.93 -9.09 4.33
CA GLU A 561 25.23 -8.96 5.62
C GLU A 561 25.80 -7.81 6.47
N GLU A 562 27.12 -7.77 6.65
CA GLU A 562 27.81 -6.68 7.37
C GLU A 562 27.57 -5.31 6.72
N ALA A 563 27.51 -5.26 5.39
CA ALA A 563 27.25 -4.05 4.63
C ALA A 563 25.79 -3.56 4.74
N GLN A 564 24.82 -4.49 4.79
CA GLN A 564 23.41 -4.18 5.05
C GLN A 564 23.21 -3.63 6.47
N GLU A 565 23.90 -4.19 7.47
CA GLU A 565 23.88 -3.67 8.84
C GLU A 565 24.38 -2.23 8.90
N LEU A 566 25.48 -1.91 8.19
CA LEU A 566 25.97 -0.54 8.09
C LEU A 566 24.91 0.40 7.50
N TYR A 567 24.26 0.00 6.40
CA TYR A 567 23.18 0.78 5.78
C TYR A 567 22.00 0.99 6.74
N ALA A 568 21.55 -0.06 7.43
CA ALA A 568 20.46 0.00 8.39
C ALA A 568 20.80 0.94 9.55
N HIS A 569 22.03 0.84 10.10
CA HIS A 569 22.51 1.75 11.13
C HIS A 569 22.58 3.20 10.66
N MET A 570 23.07 3.46 9.45
CA MET A 570 23.11 4.82 8.90
C MET A 570 21.72 5.40 8.70
N THR A 571 20.77 4.60 8.24
CA THR A 571 19.38 5.00 8.04
C THR A 571 18.70 5.33 9.38
N GLU A 572 18.83 4.48 10.39
CA GLU A 572 18.26 4.76 11.72
C GLU A 572 18.92 6.00 12.35
N ASN A 573 20.25 6.12 12.23
CA ASN A 573 20.99 7.26 12.78
C ASN A 573 20.75 8.57 12.04
N THR A 574 20.12 8.57 10.86
CA THR A 574 19.74 9.79 10.14
C THR A 574 18.25 10.14 10.27
N ARG A 575 17.43 9.24 10.85
CA ARG A 575 15.98 9.43 11.01
C ARG A 575 15.58 10.68 11.80
N PHE A 576 16.44 11.12 12.73
CA PHE A 576 16.21 12.31 13.54
C PHE A 576 16.19 13.62 12.73
N ILE A 577 16.78 13.64 11.52
CA ILE A 577 16.83 14.83 10.66
C ILE A 577 15.42 15.27 10.24
N PHE A 578 14.48 14.33 10.20
CA PHE A 578 13.08 14.57 9.89
C PHE A 578 12.22 14.90 11.13
N GLN A 579 12.85 15.18 12.27
CA GLN A 579 12.18 15.49 13.54
C GLN A 579 12.57 16.88 14.02
N THR A 580 11.66 17.56 14.72
CA THR A 580 11.97 18.82 15.40
C THR A 580 12.68 18.53 16.72
N LEU A 581 13.97 18.85 16.80
CA LEU A 581 14.82 18.62 17.97
C LEU A 581 15.59 19.88 18.38
N PRO A 582 16.01 20.00 19.65
CA PRO A 582 16.95 21.03 20.08
C PRO A 582 18.27 20.98 19.29
N PHE A 583 18.86 22.14 18.99
CA PHE A 583 20.09 22.21 18.17
C PHE A 583 21.27 21.41 18.74
N ALA A 584 21.45 21.42 20.07
CA ALA A 584 22.49 20.63 20.72
C ALA A 584 22.32 19.12 20.50
N ASP A 585 21.07 18.63 20.46
CA ASP A 585 20.78 17.22 20.20
C ASP A 585 21.03 16.86 18.73
N ILE A 586 20.74 17.79 17.80
CA ILE A 586 21.05 17.64 16.37
C ILE A 586 22.55 17.53 16.17
N GLU A 587 23.34 18.43 16.75
CA GLU A 587 24.80 18.42 16.65
C GLU A 587 25.40 17.13 17.22
N ALA A 588 24.93 16.68 18.39
CA ALA A 588 25.40 15.43 19.00
C ALA A 588 25.10 14.21 18.12
N ARG A 589 23.89 14.10 17.57
CA ARG A 589 23.51 12.98 16.68
C ARG A 589 24.26 13.02 15.35
N LEU A 590 24.51 14.20 14.79
CA LEU A 590 25.32 14.35 13.58
C LEU A 590 26.77 13.91 13.80
N GLN A 591 27.34 14.10 14.99
CA GLN A 591 28.67 13.56 15.30
C GLN A 591 28.69 12.03 15.23
N ASP A 592 27.64 11.36 15.66
CA ASP A 592 27.54 9.89 15.56
C ASP A 592 27.39 9.41 14.11
N VAL A 593 26.63 10.16 13.28
CA VAL A 593 26.57 9.91 11.83
C VAL A 593 27.97 10.07 11.21
N LYS A 594 28.68 11.15 11.55
CA LYS A 594 30.04 11.42 11.05
C LYS A 594 31.05 10.34 11.39
N ARG A 595 30.97 9.74 12.59
CA ARG A 595 31.86 8.64 12.99
C ARG A 595 31.74 7.41 12.08
N ARG A 596 30.55 7.14 11.56
CA ARG A 596 30.24 5.98 10.70
C ARG A 596 30.39 6.29 9.21
N GLU A 597 30.35 7.56 8.84
CA GLU A 597 30.45 8.04 7.47
C GLU A 597 31.74 7.57 6.76
N GLY A 598 32.87 7.51 7.48
CA GLY A 598 34.14 7.07 6.90
C GLY A 598 34.11 5.63 6.38
N GLU A 599 33.41 4.73 7.08
CA GLU A 599 33.23 3.35 6.64
C GLU A 599 32.32 3.28 5.40
N LEU A 600 31.22 4.04 5.41
CA LEU A 600 30.30 4.12 4.29
C LEU A 600 30.99 4.64 3.02
N LYS A 601 31.78 5.73 3.13
CA LYS A 601 32.57 6.26 2.00
C LYS A 601 33.52 5.22 1.41
N LYS A 602 34.23 4.48 2.27
CA LYS A 602 35.16 3.43 1.84
C LYS A 602 34.43 2.29 1.10
N LYS A 603 33.33 1.79 1.66
CA LYS A 603 32.56 0.71 1.05
C LYS A 603 31.88 1.15 -0.26
N LEU A 604 31.32 2.36 -0.30
CA LEU A 604 30.74 2.94 -1.51
C LEU A 604 31.79 3.13 -2.62
N ALA A 605 32.97 3.67 -2.30
CA ALA A 605 34.06 3.79 -3.26
C ALA A 605 34.50 2.42 -3.82
N THR A 606 34.51 1.39 -2.98
CA THR A 606 34.81 0.00 -3.40
C THR A 606 33.76 -0.51 -4.38
N LEU A 607 32.46 -0.31 -4.09
CA LEU A 607 31.38 -0.71 -4.99
C LEU A 607 31.45 0.05 -6.31
N MET A 608 31.68 1.35 -6.28
CA MET A 608 31.81 2.17 -7.51
C MET A 608 33.01 1.78 -8.38
N ALA A 609 34.04 1.14 -7.81
CA ALA A 609 35.19 0.66 -8.56
C ALA A 609 34.96 -0.70 -9.24
N LEU A 610 33.88 -1.42 -8.91
CA LEU A 610 33.57 -2.70 -9.54
C LEU A 610 33.10 -2.51 -10.99
N PRO A 611 33.51 -3.39 -11.94
CA PRO A 611 33.08 -3.32 -13.33
C PRO A 611 31.55 -3.30 -13.48
N GLY A 612 31.04 -2.45 -14.37
CA GLY A 612 29.61 -2.32 -14.65
C GLY A 612 28.79 -1.57 -13.60
N SER A 613 29.38 -1.18 -12.46
CA SER A 613 28.64 -0.52 -11.36
C SER A 613 28.19 0.91 -11.68
N LYS A 614 28.83 1.56 -12.64
CA LYS A 614 28.52 2.95 -13.02
C LYS A 614 27.58 3.04 -14.22
N ASP A 615 27.36 1.95 -14.94
CA ASP A 615 26.69 1.94 -16.25
C ASP A 615 25.23 2.39 -16.17
N GLU A 616 24.60 2.29 -14.98
CA GLU A 616 23.22 2.68 -14.73
C GLU A 616 23.06 3.93 -13.87
N LEU A 617 24.17 4.62 -13.54
CA LEU A 617 24.15 5.85 -12.76
C LEU A 617 24.26 7.04 -13.70
N ASP A 618 23.34 8.00 -13.59
CA ASP A 618 23.43 9.23 -14.36
C ASP A 618 24.61 10.13 -13.90
N ASP A 619 25.02 11.04 -14.78
CA ASP A 619 26.17 11.94 -14.53
C ASP A 619 25.98 12.83 -13.28
N THR A 620 24.74 13.18 -12.95
CA THR A 620 24.41 14.03 -11.79
C THR A 620 24.63 13.25 -10.51
N LEU A 621 24.13 12.02 -10.45
CA LEU A 621 24.35 11.11 -9.34
C LEU A 621 25.83 10.77 -9.21
N LEU A 622 26.53 10.45 -10.31
CA LEU A 622 27.97 10.20 -10.27
C LEU A 622 28.75 11.37 -9.67
N THR A 623 28.42 12.61 -10.04
CA THR A 623 29.02 13.82 -9.48
C THR A 623 28.70 13.98 -7.98
N SER A 624 27.47 13.69 -7.58
CA SER A 624 27.04 13.68 -6.18
C SER A 624 27.82 12.66 -5.35
N LEU A 625 27.99 11.44 -5.86
CA LEU A 625 28.72 10.36 -5.18
C LEU A 625 30.21 10.66 -5.08
N ASP A 626 30.82 11.20 -6.14
CA ASP A 626 32.22 11.65 -6.10
C ASP A 626 32.44 12.75 -5.05
N THR A 627 31.51 13.72 -5.00
CA THR A 627 31.53 14.78 -3.99
C THR A 627 31.43 14.20 -2.57
N TYR A 628 30.53 13.24 -2.35
CA TYR A 628 30.38 12.57 -1.06
C TYR A 628 31.65 11.83 -0.62
N ILE A 629 32.25 11.05 -1.53
CA ILE A 629 33.43 10.23 -1.24
C ILE A 629 34.65 11.12 -0.95
N ASN A 630 34.82 12.19 -1.72
CA ASN A 630 36.06 12.98 -1.71
C ASN A 630 36.02 14.23 -0.83
N ARG A 631 34.85 14.65 -0.32
CA ARG A 631 34.73 15.84 0.54
C ARG A 631 34.22 15.52 1.93
N ASP A 632 34.61 16.34 2.89
CA ASP A 632 34.01 16.34 4.22
C ASP A 632 32.83 17.34 4.25
N LEU A 633 31.61 16.81 4.28
CA LEU A 633 30.39 17.61 4.16
C LEU A 633 29.88 18.10 5.52
N ILE A 634 29.51 19.36 5.63
CA ILE A 634 28.91 19.91 6.86
C ILE A 634 27.39 19.88 6.71
N TYR A 635 26.70 19.13 7.57
CA TYR A 635 25.26 18.89 7.45
C TYR A 635 24.38 19.89 8.21
N PHE A 636 24.94 20.57 9.22
CA PHE A 636 24.22 21.53 10.04
C PHE A 636 25.16 22.66 10.46
N ASN A 637 24.65 23.88 10.45
CA ASN A 637 25.41 25.07 10.80
C ASN A 637 24.57 25.99 11.69
N VAL A 638 24.95 26.07 12.97
CA VAL A 638 24.36 26.92 14.03
C VAL A 638 22.87 26.67 14.29
N ASP A 639 22.02 27.00 13.34
CA ASP A 639 20.56 27.02 13.47
C ASP A 639 19.82 26.40 12.28
N HIS A 640 20.52 25.96 11.22
CA HIS A 640 19.90 25.38 10.03
C HIS A 640 20.69 24.21 9.43
N TYR A 641 19.96 23.32 8.76
CA TYR A 641 20.53 22.24 7.96
C TYR A 641 21.10 22.77 6.63
N ASN A 642 22.17 22.12 6.15
CA ASN A 642 22.66 22.31 4.80
C ASN A 642 21.98 21.30 3.88
N GLU A 643 20.89 21.73 3.23
CA GLU A 643 20.04 20.88 2.40
C GLU A 643 20.81 20.23 1.24
N ASP A 644 21.71 20.95 0.58
CA ASP A 644 22.50 20.41 -0.53
C ASP A 644 23.41 19.26 -0.08
N ASN A 645 24.10 19.44 1.05
CA ASN A 645 24.96 18.40 1.62
C ASN A 645 24.16 17.21 2.14
N LEU A 646 22.99 17.44 2.74
CA LEU A 646 22.08 16.37 3.14
C LEU A 646 21.58 15.58 1.93
N GLN A 647 21.23 16.25 0.83
CA GLN A 647 20.82 15.59 -0.40
C GLN A 647 21.95 14.71 -0.94
N ILE A 648 23.21 15.17 -0.90
CA ILE A 648 24.38 14.37 -1.30
C ILE A 648 24.53 13.12 -0.40
N LEU A 649 24.35 13.25 0.92
CA LEU A 649 24.37 12.11 1.84
C LEU A 649 23.26 11.09 1.53
N PHE A 650 22.03 11.55 1.31
CA PHE A 650 20.90 10.66 1.02
C PHE A 650 21.03 9.99 -0.36
N ASN A 651 21.54 10.71 -1.37
CA ASN A 651 21.92 10.14 -2.66
C ASN A 651 22.97 9.03 -2.48
N ALA A 652 23.98 9.26 -1.64
CA ALA A 652 25.01 8.27 -1.35
C ALA A 652 24.48 7.03 -0.62
N LEU A 653 23.57 7.20 0.35
CA LEU A 653 22.92 6.09 1.04
C LEU A 653 22.06 5.24 0.09
N SER A 654 21.27 5.90 -0.77
CA SER A 654 20.44 5.23 -1.77
C SER A 654 21.29 4.46 -2.80
N ALA A 655 22.31 5.12 -3.36
CA ALA A 655 23.22 4.50 -4.31
C ALA A 655 24.02 3.35 -3.69
N TYR A 656 24.48 3.50 -2.44
CA TYR A 656 25.16 2.44 -1.71
C TYR A 656 24.31 1.17 -1.62
N LYS A 657 23.04 1.32 -1.20
CA LYS A 657 22.09 0.20 -1.11
C LYS A 657 21.85 -0.45 -2.48
N LYS A 658 21.55 0.35 -3.52
CA LYS A 658 21.34 -0.17 -4.88
C LYS A 658 22.55 -0.95 -5.39
N LEU A 659 23.74 -0.35 -5.34
CA LEU A 659 24.98 -0.97 -5.85
C LEU A 659 25.33 -2.25 -5.08
N LEU A 660 25.12 -2.26 -3.77
CA LEU A 660 25.36 -3.43 -2.93
C LEU A 660 24.44 -4.60 -3.33
N ASP A 661 23.15 -4.32 -3.51
CA ASP A 661 22.14 -5.31 -3.90
C ASP A 661 22.38 -5.82 -5.34
N ASP A 662 22.68 -4.91 -6.28
CA ASP A 662 22.98 -5.23 -7.68
C ASP A 662 24.18 -6.19 -7.78
N GLN A 663 25.27 -5.89 -7.05
CA GLN A 663 26.49 -6.70 -7.07
C GLN A 663 26.31 -8.06 -6.38
N HIS A 664 25.57 -8.10 -5.27
CA HIS A 664 25.22 -9.35 -4.60
C HIS A 664 24.43 -10.27 -5.53
N PHE A 665 23.38 -9.72 -6.14
CA PHE A 665 22.53 -10.47 -7.05
C PHE A 665 23.29 -10.95 -8.29
N ALA A 666 24.15 -10.10 -8.88
CA ALA A 666 24.96 -10.47 -10.03
C ALA A 666 25.90 -11.66 -9.72
N LYS A 667 26.59 -11.65 -8.57
CA LYS A 667 27.44 -12.76 -8.13
C LYS A 667 26.65 -14.03 -7.86
N LYS A 668 25.51 -13.92 -7.18
CA LYS A 668 24.57 -15.03 -6.95
C LYS A 668 24.15 -15.67 -8.28
N LYS A 669 23.66 -14.85 -9.21
CA LYS A 669 23.21 -15.30 -10.54
C LYS A 669 24.32 -15.95 -11.34
N HIS A 670 25.54 -15.40 -11.30
CA HIS A 670 26.69 -16.00 -11.99
C HIS A 670 27.04 -17.40 -11.46
N TYR A 671 26.93 -17.62 -10.15
CA TYR A 671 27.13 -18.93 -9.55
C TYR A 671 25.98 -19.90 -9.88
N LEU A 672 24.72 -19.45 -9.79
CA LEU A 672 23.55 -20.26 -10.12
C LEU A 672 23.52 -20.67 -11.60
N ASN A 673 23.84 -19.76 -12.52
CA ASN A 673 23.93 -20.07 -13.95
C ASN A 673 25.00 -21.14 -14.22
N PHE A 674 26.12 -21.10 -13.49
CA PHE A 674 27.14 -22.13 -13.61
C PHE A 674 26.65 -23.50 -13.12
N MET A 675 25.87 -23.54 -12.03
CA MET A 675 25.23 -24.79 -11.59
C MET A 675 24.36 -25.38 -12.71
N LEU A 676 23.60 -24.56 -13.44
CA LEU A 676 22.79 -25.05 -14.57
C LEU A 676 23.63 -25.59 -15.72
N THR A 677 24.78 -24.98 -16.03
CA THR A 677 25.70 -25.54 -17.05
C THR A 677 26.22 -26.92 -16.66
N LEU A 678 26.43 -27.19 -15.37
CA LEU A 678 26.80 -28.52 -14.87
C LEU A 678 25.65 -29.52 -15.01
N GLU A 679 24.40 -29.10 -14.76
CA GLU A 679 23.24 -30.00 -14.98
C GLU A 679 23.06 -30.32 -16.47
N GLU A 680 23.20 -29.34 -17.36
CA GLU A 680 23.11 -29.52 -18.81
C GLU A 680 24.22 -30.45 -19.35
N GLY A 681 25.42 -30.40 -18.77
CA GLY A 681 26.56 -31.24 -19.13
C GLY A 681 26.48 -32.70 -18.65
N LYS A 682 25.43 -33.06 -17.89
CA LYS A 682 25.27 -34.39 -17.30
C LYS A 682 25.17 -35.47 -18.38
N GLY A 683 26.17 -36.35 -18.42
CA GLY A 683 26.22 -37.50 -19.34
C GLY A 683 27.12 -37.33 -20.58
N GLN A 684 27.70 -36.14 -20.83
CA GLN A 684 28.49 -35.88 -22.06
C GLN A 684 29.92 -36.44 -22.06
N ARG A 685 30.38 -37.13 -21.00
CA ARG A 685 31.80 -37.58 -20.86
C ARG A 685 32.04 -39.09 -20.83
N LYS A 686 31.11 -39.91 -21.36
CA LYS A 686 31.28 -41.37 -21.42
C LYS A 686 31.93 -41.93 -22.69
N GLU A 687 32.43 -41.10 -23.62
CA GLU A 687 33.00 -41.57 -24.90
C GLU A 687 34.51 -41.34 -25.11
N LEU A 688 35.26 -40.93 -24.09
CA LEU A 688 36.73 -40.85 -24.19
C LEU A 688 37.39 -41.48 -22.97
N SER A 689 37.32 -42.81 -22.89
CA SER A 689 38.23 -43.64 -22.10
C SER A 689 38.70 -44.83 -22.92
#